data_AF-A0A940TYM9-F1
#
_entry.id   AF-A0A940TYM9-F1
#
_cell.length_a   1.000
_cell.length_b   1.000
_cell.length_c   1.000
_cell.angle_alpha   90.00
_cell.angle_beta   90.00
_cell.angle_gamma   90.00
#
_symmetry.space_group_name_H-M   'P 1'
#
loop_
_entity.id
_entity.type
_entity.pdbx_description
1 polymer ?
#
loop_
_entity_poly.entity_id
_entity_poly.type
_entity_poly.pdbx_seq_one_letter_code
_entity_poly.pdbx_strand_id
1 'polypeptide(L)'
;VLKSSSFPPYDPWFAGGYINYYYYGFVLVGVLVKWLGIVPSFAYNLILPTMFAMIAMGAFSIAWNIYAGRGNSVAVKGDSGLGNSNSGVVNDDTFQDLQITNLDPPITKHDSRIPNSLSPHPFWVGLAGALGMAVLGNLGTVKMLYEGYQLLVAPGGVITNSTIFMHMTWAAQGFLRNLTGSRLPYALRDWYWNPSRAIPAPPGAEPITEFPFFTVLYGDPHAHLFAMPLALLALAFALSVVLARGRWKGILGGFFGFTLGGLAIGVLRPTNTWDLYTYLAIGVIALAYALWRYYRPPEKPMRGLAFFSAWPVGVQRLLVTLGGVSLLIWISMLLFQPFVKWYGMGYNKLELWQGPNTSLSAYLTHWGVFLFIIVCWLIWETRAWIASRPGGLLHQSAKYRGWILGLASIVILITIALAIKVLQPANVPFGNGVLVAWLALPLAAWAGVLLLRPDQPDAKRFTLFLIGTGLVLTLMVEILVLVGDSGRVNTVFKFYLQVWMLFAVSSAAALGWLISSLPEWRPAWRIAWAASLALLVAGAALYPIIASRAKIHDRISALAPHTLDGMAFMKYTTYFRQGQMQLDQDYRAIRWMQENVQGSPVIVEANLRDLYSWGSRFSIFTGLPDVVGWEWHEQQQRIINPASWVSDRIAEIDNFYTTTELQSARDFLKKYGVKYIVVGQLERNHYPGAGLDKFEEQNGSLWTKVYSDEKTAIYKVS
;
A
#
# COMPACT_ATOMS: atom_id res chain seq x y z
N VAL A 1 17.24 12.57 5.13
CA VAL A 1 17.00 11.93 6.45
C VAL A 1 18.28 11.48 7.14
N LEU A 2 19.08 10.57 6.57
CA LEU A 2 20.28 10.04 7.25
C LEU A 2 21.29 11.09 7.70
N LYS A 3 21.56 12.14 6.92
CA LYS A 3 22.49 13.19 7.35
C LYS A 3 21.88 14.28 8.23
N SER A 4 20.56 14.30 8.40
CA SER A 4 19.92 15.36 9.18
C SER A 4 20.09 15.15 10.68
N SER A 5 20.34 16.25 11.40
CA SER A 5 20.49 16.33 12.86
C SER A 5 19.24 16.87 13.57
N SER A 6 18.25 17.34 12.82
CA SER A 6 17.00 17.91 13.34
C SER A 6 15.80 17.45 12.51
N PHE A 7 14.59 17.62 13.06
CA PHE A 7 13.33 17.41 12.33
C PHE A 7 12.57 18.75 12.20
N PRO A 8 11.89 19.02 11.06
CA PRO A 8 11.85 18.21 9.84
C PRO A 8 13.25 18.08 9.19
N PRO A 9 13.53 16.98 8.47
CA PRO A 9 14.84 16.79 7.85
C PRO A 9 15.07 17.88 6.81
N TYR A 10 16.31 18.39 6.71
CA TYR A 10 16.66 19.29 5.62
C TYR A 10 16.44 18.60 4.26
N ASP A 11 16.13 19.41 3.26
CA ASP A 11 15.97 18.94 1.89
C ASP A 11 17.32 18.87 1.16
N PRO A 12 17.81 17.68 0.77
CA PRO A 12 19.05 17.58 0.01
C PRO A 12 18.94 18.19 -1.40
N TRP A 13 17.75 18.48 -1.90
CA TRP A 13 17.51 19.02 -3.24
C TRP A 13 17.00 20.47 -3.21
N PHE A 14 17.10 21.15 -2.08
CA PHE A 14 16.76 22.57 -1.99
C PHE A 14 17.46 23.24 -0.82
N ALA A 15 18.57 23.92 -1.10
CA ALA A 15 19.36 24.61 -0.09
C ALA A 15 18.51 25.61 0.71
N GLY A 16 18.62 25.51 2.03
CA GLY A 16 17.84 26.30 3.01
C GLY A 16 16.42 25.81 3.26
N GLY A 17 15.99 24.72 2.61
CA GLY A 17 14.67 24.10 2.78
C GLY A 17 14.66 22.86 3.67
N TYR A 18 13.46 22.35 3.92
CA TYR A 18 13.20 21.07 4.58
C TYR A 18 12.28 20.21 3.70
N ILE A 19 12.33 18.88 3.90
CA ILE A 19 11.50 17.94 3.14
C ILE A 19 10.03 18.13 3.56
N ASN A 20 9.21 18.66 2.66
CA ASN A 20 7.77 18.75 2.81
C ASN A 20 7.07 17.58 2.10
N TYR A 21 7.35 16.37 2.58
CA TYR A 21 6.86 15.12 2.00
C TYR A 21 6.72 14.02 3.07
N TYR A 22 6.20 12.84 2.72
CA TYR A 22 5.99 11.70 3.63
C TYR A 22 7.31 11.01 4.04
N TYR A 23 8.17 11.70 4.79
CA TYR A 23 9.53 11.23 5.08
C TYR A 23 9.61 10.18 6.20
N TYR A 24 8.52 9.84 6.89
CA TYR A 24 8.60 8.99 8.08
C TYR A 24 8.95 7.53 7.78
N GLY A 25 8.59 7.03 6.59
CA GLY A 25 9.06 5.72 6.12
C GLY A 25 10.59 5.64 6.10
N PHE A 26 11.23 6.69 5.59
CA PHE A 26 12.69 6.83 5.60
C PHE A 26 13.27 7.04 7.00
N VAL A 27 12.51 7.61 7.95
CA VAL A 27 12.95 7.72 9.36
C VAL A 27 13.03 6.33 9.98
N LEU A 28 12.00 5.50 9.82
CA LEU A 28 11.95 4.15 10.40
C LEU A 28 13.13 3.30 9.95
N VAL A 29 13.41 3.26 8.64
CA VAL A 29 14.56 2.51 8.13
C VAL A 29 15.88 3.23 8.36
N GLY A 30 15.89 4.57 8.30
CA GLY A 30 17.09 5.37 8.49
C GLY A 30 17.68 5.26 9.89
N VAL A 31 16.84 5.09 10.92
CA VAL A 31 17.31 4.82 12.30
C VAL A 31 18.07 3.51 12.35
N LEU A 32 17.56 2.43 11.74
CA LEU A 32 18.23 1.14 11.70
C LEU A 32 19.54 1.20 10.92
N VAL A 33 19.55 1.88 9.77
CA VAL A 33 20.76 2.07 8.95
C VAL A 33 21.84 2.80 9.73
N LYS A 34 21.49 3.89 10.43
CA LYS A 34 22.43 4.60 11.30
C LYS A 34 22.94 3.72 12.43
N TRP A 35 22.05 3.01 13.11
CA TRP A 35 22.39 2.21 14.27
C TRP A 35 23.34 1.06 13.91
N LEU A 36 23.13 0.44 12.76
CA LEU A 36 23.98 -0.66 12.26
C LEU A 36 25.24 -0.17 11.51
N GLY A 37 25.41 1.14 11.32
CA GLY A 37 26.57 1.69 10.60
C GLY A 37 26.64 1.28 9.12
N ILE A 38 25.51 0.99 8.49
CA ILE A 38 25.48 0.50 7.10
C ILE A 38 25.58 1.68 6.13
N VAL A 39 26.43 1.55 5.12
CA VAL A 39 26.58 2.54 4.04
C VAL A 39 25.29 2.62 3.21
N PRO A 40 24.77 3.83 2.89
CA PRO A 40 23.49 3.99 2.20
C PRO A 40 23.33 3.20 0.89
N SER A 41 24.41 3.05 0.10
CA SER A 41 24.38 2.32 -1.18
C SER A 41 24.07 0.83 -1.01
N PHE A 42 24.39 0.25 0.14
CA PHE A 42 24.02 -1.13 0.52
C PHE A 42 22.68 -1.16 1.25
N ALA A 43 22.45 -0.19 2.14
CA ALA A 43 21.24 -0.12 2.95
C ALA A 43 19.96 -0.14 2.10
N TYR A 44 19.94 0.61 0.99
CA TYR A 44 18.80 0.64 0.07
C TYR A 44 18.38 -0.76 -0.39
N ASN A 45 19.34 -1.58 -0.82
CA ASN A 45 19.10 -2.93 -1.32
C ASN A 45 18.78 -3.94 -0.20
N LEU A 46 19.07 -3.63 1.05
CA LEU A 46 18.67 -4.42 2.23
C LEU A 46 17.28 -4.04 2.75
N ILE A 47 16.89 -2.77 2.59
CA ILE A 47 15.58 -2.26 3.02
C ILE A 47 14.44 -2.93 2.23
N LEU A 48 14.58 -3.06 0.91
CA LEU A 48 13.56 -3.66 0.05
C LEU A 48 13.13 -5.08 0.49
N PRO A 49 14.04 -6.08 0.63
CA PRO A 49 13.67 -7.41 1.10
C PRO A 49 13.17 -7.41 2.56
N THR A 50 13.66 -6.48 3.39
CA THR A 50 13.17 -6.34 4.77
C THR A 50 11.69 -5.90 4.79
N MET A 51 11.33 -4.88 3.98
CA MET A 51 9.95 -4.43 3.86
C MET A 51 9.05 -5.53 3.28
N PHE A 52 9.52 -6.22 2.23
CA PHE A 52 8.83 -7.36 1.66
C PHE A 52 8.54 -8.46 2.70
N ALA A 53 9.53 -8.82 3.53
CA ALA A 53 9.36 -9.80 4.60
C ALA A 53 8.34 -9.33 5.65
N MET A 54 8.39 -8.06 6.07
CA MET A 54 7.43 -7.50 7.03
C MET A 54 6.00 -7.50 6.48
N ILE A 55 5.81 -7.19 5.20
CA ILE A 55 4.51 -7.25 4.52
C ILE A 55 3.98 -8.68 4.53
N ALA A 56 4.81 -9.67 4.15
CA ALA A 56 4.43 -11.07 4.15
C ALA A 56 4.07 -11.56 5.57
N MET A 57 4.86 -11.22 6.58
CA MET A 57 4.61 -11.59 7.98
C MET A 57 3.34 -10.95 8.54
N GLY A 58 3.08 -9.69 8.24
CA GLY A 58 1.86 -9.00 8.67
C GLY A 58 0.60 -9.67 8.12
N ALA A 59 0.59 -9.96 6.80
CA ALA A 59 -0.52 -10.65 6.17
C ALA A 59 -0.67 -12.10 6.66
N PHE A 60 0.44 -12.81 6.88
CA PHE A 60 0.45 -14.14 7.48
C PHE A 60 -0.25 -14.14 8.84
N SER A 61 0.15 -13.23 9.73
CA SER A 61 -0.37 -13.13 11.08
C SER A 61 -1.87 -12.84 11.10
N ILE A 62 -2.34 -11.89 10.27
CA ILE A 62 -3.76 -11.55 10.18
C ILE A 62 -4.57 -12.75 9.67
N ALA A 63 -4.19 -13.34 8.54
CA ALA A 63 -4.95 -14.45 7.95
C ALA A 63 -4.96 -15.68 8.87
N TRP A 64 -3.84 -15.99 9.52
CA TRP A 64 -3.76 -17.02 10.57
C TRP A 64 -4.77 -16.75 11.68
N ASN A 65 -4.74 -15.56 12.28
CA ASN A 65 -5.56 -15.26 13.45
C ASN A 65 -7.05 -15.17 13.12
N ILE A 66 -7.43 -14.70 11.93
CA ILE A 66 -8.82 -14.76 11.46
C ILE A 66 -9.31 -16.22 11.41
N TYR A 67 -8.53 -17.12 10.82
CA TYR A 67 -8.95 -18.51 10.67
C TYR A 67 -8.88 -19.31 11.98
N ALA A 68 -7.80 -19.16 12.76
CA ALA A 68 -7.60 -19.83 14.04
C ALA A 68 -8.61 -19.34 15.11
N GLY A 69 -9.05 -18.08 15.03
CA GLY A 69 -10.06 -17.49 15.92
C GLY A 69 -11.43 -18.19 15.90
N ARG A 70 -11.62 -19.20 15.04
CA ARG A 70 -12.82 -20.08 14.98
C ARG A 70 -13.10 -20.85 16.29
N GLY A 71 -12.11 -21.06 17.15
CA GLY A 71 -12.22 -21.95 18.33
C GLY A 71 -12.72 -21.33 19.65
N ASN A 72 -12.74 -20.01 19.82
CA ASN A 72 -13.02 -19.38 21.13
C ASN A 72 -14.51 -19.07 21.36
N SER A 73 -15.36 -20.10 21.30
CA SER A 73 -16.71 -20.04 21.88
C SER A 73 -16.63 -20.36 23.36
N VAL A 74 -16.35 -19.36 24.21
CA VAL A 74 -16.43 -19.52 25.66
C VAL A 74 -17.89 -19.82 26.02
N ALA A 75 -18.12 -21.01 26.59
CA ALA A 75 -19.38 -21.38 27.19
C ALA A 75 -19.78 -20.31 28.23
N VAL A 76 -20.86 -19.60 27.96
CA VAL A 76 -21.56 -18.86 29.01
C VAL A 76 -22.18 -19.94 29.89
N LYS A 77 -21.59 -20.21 31.07
CA LYS A 77 -22.28 -20.97 32.11
C LYS A 77 -23.61 -20.26 32.36
N GLY A 78 -24.68 -20.84 31.83
CA GLY A 78 -26.04 -20.47 32.16
C GLY A 78 -26.22 -20.82 33.63
N ASP A 79 -26.61 -19.83 34.41
CA ASP A 79 -27.00 -19.97 35.79
C ASP A 79 -28.27 -20.82 35.85
N SER A 80 -28.13 -22.15 35.97
CA SER A 80 -29.24 -23.05 36.25
C SER A 80 -29.28 -23.27 37.75
N GLY A 81 -29.94 -22.34 38.45
CA GLY A 81 -30.37 -22.53 39.82
C GLY A 81 -31.41 -23.65 39.88
N LEU A 82 -31.00 -24.81 40.38
CA LEU A 82 -31.86 -25.81 41.01
C LEU A 82 -31.04 -26.39 42.17
N GLY A 83 -31.50 -26.10 43.38
CA GLY A 83 -30.79 -26.39 44.61
C GLY A 83 -30.60 -27.88 44.86
N ASN A 84 -29.53 -28.20 45.57
CA ASN A 84 -29.65 -29.10 46.69
C ASN A 84 -28.57 -28.80 47.72
N SER A 85 -29.02 -28.64 48.95
CA SER A 85 -28.24 -28.55 50.18
C SER A 85 -27.37 -29.79 50.38
N ASN A 86 -26.09 -29.61 50.70
CA ASN A 86 -25.49 -30.24 51.88
C ASN A 86 -24.12 -29.65 52.22
N SER A 87 -23.95 -29.48 53.52
CA SER A 87 -22.82 -28.96 54.28
C SER A 87 -21.53 -29.77 54.13
N GLY A 88 -20.39 -29.06 54.12
CA GLY A 88 -19.06 -29.62 54.30
C GLY A 88 -17.99 -28.53 54.34
N VAL A 89 -17.53 -28.20 55.55
CA VAL A 89 -16.43 -27.28 55.85
C VAL A 89 -15.09 -27.87 55.40
N VAL A 90 -14.27 -27.14 54.63
CA VAL A 90 -12.79 -27.25 54.63
C VAL A 90 -12.16 -25.89 54.30
N ASN A 91 -11.11 -25.56 55.06
CA ASN A 91 -10.31 -24.32 55.07
C ASN A 91 -9.32 -24.16 53.90
N ASP A 92 -8.82 -22.93 53.85
CA ASP A 92 -7.69 -22.29 53.14
C ASP A 92 -6.52 -23.11 52.57
N ASP A 93 -5.82 -22.40 51.67
CA ASP A 93 -4.46 -22.59 51.13
C ASP A 93 -4.26 -23.53 49.94
N THR A 94 -4.29 -22.97 48.71
CA THR A 94 -3.37 -23.32 47.61
C THR A 94 -3.57 -22.38 46.40
N PHE A 95 -2.74 -21.33 46.34
CA PHE A 95 -2.48 -20.56 45.12
C PHE A 95 -1.40 -21.30 44.31
N GLN A 96 -1.77 -22.35 43.58
CA GLN A 96 -0.95 -22.95 42.52
C GLN A 96 -1.86 -23.82 41.65
N ASP A 97 -1.79 -23.62 40.32
CA ASP A 97 -2.46 -24.36 39.24
C ASP A 97 -3.52 -23.58 38.44
N LEU A 98 -3.04 -22.63 37.63
CA LEU A 98 -3.65 -22.35 36.32
C LEU A 98 -3.22 -23.46 35.35
N GLN A 99 -3.72 -24.69 35.56
CA GLN A 99 -3.78 -25.66 34.48
C GLN A 99 -4.83 -25.18 33.49
N ILE A 100 -4.42 -24.98 32.24
CA ILE A 100 -5.31 -24.90 31.09
C ILE A 100 -5.93 -26.29 30.95
N THR A 101 -6.98 -26.58 31.70
CA THR A 101 -7.78 -27.78 31.49
C THR A 101 -8.56 -27.60 30.20
N ASN A 102 -8.14 -28.34 29.17
CA ASN A 102 -8.96 -28.69 28.01
C ASN A 102 -10.18 -29.47 28.52
N LEU A 103 -11.21 -28.75 28.97
CA LEU A 103 -12.53 -29.32 29.18
C LEU A 103 -13.35 -28.96 27.96
N ASP A 104 -13.54 -29.95 27.09
CA ASP A 104 -14.46 -29.88 25.96
C ASP A 104 -15.82 -29.32 26.42
N PRO A 105 -16.34 -28.25 25.80
CA PRO A 105 -17.66 -27.76 26.13
C PRO A 105 -18.73 -28.78 25.70
N PRO A 106 -19.92 -28.79 26.32
CA PRO A 106 -21.02 -29.61 25.84
C PRO A 106 -21.36 -29.15 24.42
N ILE A 107 -21.08 -30.04 23.48
CA ILE A 107 -21.30 -29.88 22.05
C ILE A 107 -22.77 -29.49 21.83
N THR A 108 -23.00 -28.24 21.43
CA THR A 108 -24.25 -27.91 20.75
C THR A 108 -24.31 -28.77 19.49
N LYS A 109 -25.29 -29.66 19.43
CA LYS A 109 -25.51 -30.79 18.49
C LYS A 109 -25.43 -30.51 16.97
N HIS A 110 -24.96 -29.36 16.52
CA HIS A 110 -24.98 -28.96 15.12
C HIS A 110 -23.61 -28.74 14.45
N ASP A 111 -22.48 -28.79 15.16
CA ASP A 111 -21.14 -28.63 14.54
C ASP A 111 -20.41 -29.96 14.28
N SER A 112 -21.03 -31.11 14.60
CA SER A 112 -20.40 -32.44 14.52
C SER A 112 -20.54 -33.16 13.17
N ARG A 113 -20.65 -32.44 12.04
CA ARG A 113 -20.75 -33.05 10.69
C ARG A 113 -19.55 -32.79 9.78
N ILE A 114 -18.45 -32.25 10.28
CA ILE A 114 -17.22 -32.11 9.50
C ILE A 114 -16.22 -33.15 10.02
N PRO A 115 -15.86 -34.18 9.24
CA PRO A 115 -14.68 -34.98 9.56
C PRO A 115 -13.46 -34.06 9.67
N ASN A 116 -12.77 -34.09 10.81
CA ASN A 116 -11.59 -33.26 11.12
C ASN A 116 -10.42 -33.40 10.13
N SER A 117 -10.47 -34.32 9.17
CA SER A 117 -9.33 -34.68 8.32
C SER A 117 -8.98 -33.67 7.22
N LEU A 118 -9.85 -32.70 6.90
CA LEU A 118 -9.65 -31.75 5.77
C LEU A 118 -9.70 -30.26 6.14
N SER A 119 -9.84 -29.91 7.42
CA SER A 119 -9.68 -28.49 7.82
C SER A 119 -8.21 -28.11 7.70
N PRO A 120 -7.84 -27.11 6.86
CA PRO A 120 -6.45 -26.71 6.71
C PRO A 120 -5.92 -26.20 8.04
N HIS A 121 -4.70 -26.62 8.39
CA HIS A 121 -3.99 -26.02 9.52
C HIS A 121 -3.90 -24.48 9.31
N PRO A 122 -4.11 -23.64 10.35
CA PRO A 122 -4.08 -22.18 10.22
C PRO A 122 -2.82 -21.63 9.53
N PHE A 123 -1.71 -22.36 9.62
CA PHE A 123 -0.47 -22.10 8.89
C PHE A 123 -0.69 -21.91 7.39
N TRP A 124 -1.44 -22.80 6.74
CA TRP A 124 -1.66 -22.74 5.29
C TRP A 124 -2.52 -21.54 4.90
N VAL A 125 -3.43 -21.13 5.77
CA VAL A 125 -4.24 -19.91 5.58
C VAL A 125 -3.38 -18.66 5.77
N GLY A 126 -2.52 -18.64 6.78
CA GLY A 126 -1.49 -17.60 6.94
C GLY A 126 -0.60 -17.50 5.71
N LEU A 127 -0.09 -18.63 5.22
CA LEU A 127 0.77 -18.68 4.03
C LEU A 127 0.04 -18.16 2.78
N ALA A 128 -1.23 -18.55 2.58
CA ALA A 128 -2.04 -18.02 1.49
C ALA A 128 -2.20 -16.49 1.58
N GLY A 129 -2.38 -15.95 2.80
CA GLY A 129 -2.43 -14.50 3.03
C GLY A 129 -1.10 -13.80 2.71
N ALA A 130 0.02 -14.39 3.13
CA ALA A 130 1.36 -13.88 2.84
C ALA A 130 1.66 -13.87 1.33
N LEU A 131 1.37 -14.98 0.64
CA LEU A 131 1.59 -15.12 -0.80
C LEU A 131 0.66 -14.19 -1.59
N GLY A 132 -0.62 -14.14 -1.26
CA GLY A 132 -1.58 -13.24 -1.91
C GLY A 132 -1.26 -11.77 -1.70
N MET A 133 -0.73 -11.40 -0.53
CA MET A 133 -0.34 -10.02 -0.24
C MET A 133 0.98 -9.65 -0.91
N ALA A 134 2.05 -10.42 -0.70
CA ALA A 134 3.40 -10.00 -1.01
C ALA A 134 3.92 -10.50 -2.37
N VAL A 135 3.49 -11.68 -2.82
CA VAL A 135 4.12 -12.42 -3.93
C VAL A 135 3.27 -12.45 -5.20
N LEU A 136 1.98 -12.76 -5.04
CA LEU A 136 1.09 -12.99 -6.16
C LEU A 136 0.91 -11.70 -6.97
N GLY A 137 1.01 -11.80 -8.29
CA GLY A 137 0.67 -10.68 -9.17
C GLY A 137 -0.82 -10.64 -9.49
N ASN A 138 -1.17 -9.85 -10.51
CA ASN A 138 -2.50 -9.87 -11.10
C ASN A 138 -2.50 -10.68 -12.42
N LEU A 139 -3.63 -10.72 -13.14
CA LEU A 139 -3.74 -11.43 -14.42
C LEU A 139 -3.21 -10.60 -15.61
N GLY A 140 -2.51 -9.50 -15.36
CA GLY A 140 -1.98 -8.59 -16.38
C GLY A 140 -0.99 -9.27 -17.32
N THR A 141 -0.15 -10.17 -16.81
CA THR A 141 0.76 -10.96 -17.67
C THR A 141 0.00 -11.93 -18.59
N VAL A 142 -1.10 -12.53 -18.12
CA VAL A 142 -1.98 -13.36 -18.97
C VAL A 142 -2.60 -12.50 -20.07
N LYS A 143 -3.10 -11.31 -19.71
CA LYS A 143 -3.64 -10.34 -20.66
C LYS A 143 -2.60 -9.93 -21.71
N MET A 144 -1.36 -9.62 -21.29
CA MET A 144 -0.27 -9.30 -22.20
C MET A 144 0.06 -10.44 -23.15
N LEU A 145 0.12 -11.70 -22.67
CA LEU A 145 0.35 -12.84 -23.56
C LEU A 145 -0.75 -12.96 -24.60
N TYR A 146 -2.02 -12.84 -24.17
CA TYR A 146 -3.18 -12.91 -25.04
C TYR A 146 -3.19 -11.79 -26.10
N GLU A 147 -2.90 -10.55 -25.71
CA GLU A 147 -2.83 -9.39 -26.62
C GLU A 147 -1.60 -9.48 -27.54
N GLY A 148 -0.46 -9.90 -27.00
CA GLY A 148 0.77 -10.09 -27.76
C GLY A 148 0.64 -11.14 -28.87
N TYR A 149 -0.07 -12.25 -28.62
CA TYR A 149 -0.37 -13.22 -29.67
C TYR A 149 -1.25 -12.63 -30.78
N GLN A 150 -2.25 -11.82 -30.43
CA GLN A 150 -3.06 -11.14 -31.45
C GLN A 150 -2.23 -10.20 -32.30
N LEU A 151 -1.31 -9.44 -31.70
CA LEU A 151 -0.41 -8.52 -32.40
C LEU A 151 0.56 -9.23 -33.37
N LEU A 152 0.91 -10.51 -33.14
CA LEU A 152 1.70 -11.30 -34.10
C LEU A 152 0.96 -11.62 -35.40
N VAL A 153 -0.37 -11.59 -35.37
CA VAL A 153 -1.22 -11.88 -36.53
C VAL A 153 -1.72 -10.59 -37.18
N ALA A 154 -2.13 -9.62 -36.36
CA ALA A 154 -2.71 -8.36 -36.79
C ALA A 154 -2.01 -7.15 -36.11
N PRO A 155 -0.74 -6.83 -36.50
CA PRO A 155 0.06 -5.79 -35.84
C PRO A 155 -0.50 -4.37 -35.96
N GLY A 156 -1.35 -4.10 -36.96
CA GLY A 156 -2.03 -2.82 -37.18
C GLY A 156 -3.56 -2.90 -37.11
N GLY A 157 -4.13 -4.00 -36.61
CA GLY A 157 -5.56 -4.23 -36.63
C GLY A 157 -6.34 -3.31 -35.68
N VAL A 158 -7.59 -2.96 -36.05
CA VAL A 158 -8.61 -2.44 -35.12
C VAL A 158 -9.08 -3.59 -34.23
N ILE A 159 -8.18 -4.07 -33.38
CA ILE A 159 -8.41 -5.17 -32.42
C ILE A 159 -9.66 -4.83 -31.59
N THR A 160 -9.84 -3.57 -31.20
CA THR A 160 -10.91 -3.10 -30.32
C THR A 160 -12.35 -3.27 -30.84
N ASN A 161 -12.59 -3.37 -32.16
CA ASN A 161 -13.94 -3.46 -32.74
C ASN A 161 -14.28 -4.85 -33.30
N SER A 162 -13.49 -5.87 -32.95
CA SER A 162 -13.65 -7.24 -33.45
C SER A 162 -14.51 -8.10 -32.52
N THR A 163 -15.05 -9.21 -33.04
CA THR A 163 -15.83 -10.16 -32.23
C THR A 163 -14.92 -10.99 -31.33
N ILE A 164 -15.45 -11.47 -30.20
CA ILE A 164 -14.68 -12.32 -29.26
C ILE A 164 -14.08 -13.56 -29.95
N PHE A 165 -14.79 -14.15 -30.92
CA PHE A 165 -14.31 -15.27 -31.72
C PHE A 165 -13.09 -14.90 -32.56
N MET A 166 -13.07 -13.70 -33.17
CA MET A 166 -11.91 -13.23 -33.93
C MET A 166 -10.68 -13.01 -33.04
N HIS A 167 -10.87 -12.45 -31.85
CA HIS A 167 -9.76 -12.33 -30.89
C HIS A 167 -9.20 -13.70 -30.50
N MET A 168 -10.06 -14.69 -30.27
CA MET A 168 -9.64 -16.05 -29.93
C MET A 168 -8.89 -16.71 -31.09
N THR A 169 -9.34 -16.55 -32.34
CA THR A 169 -8.65 -17.12 -33.50
C THR A 169 -7.29 -16.48 -33.73
N TRP A 170 -7.18 -15.15 -33.62
CA TRP A 170 -5.88 -14.46 -33.70
C TRP A 170 -4.93 -14.86 -32.58
N ALA A 171 -5.43 -14.98 -31.34
CA ALA A 171 -4.60 -15.44 -30.23
C ALA A 171 -4.08 -16.87 -30.45
N ALA A 172 -4.93 -17.79 -30.94
CA ALA A 172 -4.52 -19.16 -31.25
C ALA A 172 -3.50 -19.22 -32.40
N GLN A 173 -3.72 -18.47 -33.49
CA GLN A 173 -2.78 -18.38 -34.61
C GLN A 173 -1.46 -17.73 -34.19
N GLY A 174 -1.51 -16.68 -33.38
CA GLY A 174 -0.34 -15.99 -32.85
C GLY A 174 0.47 -16.86 -31.91
N PHE A 175 -0.19 -17.65 -31.06
CA PHE A 175 0.45 -18.65 -30.22
C PHE A 175 1.22 -19.68 -31.06
N LEU A 176 0.60 -20.21 -32.12
CA LEU A 176 1.28 -21.12 -33.05
C LEU A 176 2.49 -20.45 -33.74
N ARG A 177 2.36 -19.19 -34.17
CA ARG A 177 3.49 -18.41 -34.73
C ARG A 177 4.61 -18.20 -33.72
N ASN A 178 4.28 -18.02 -32.44
CA ASN A 178 5.26 -17.88 -31.37
C ASN A 178 6.02 -19.19 -31.13
N LEU A 179 5.32 -20.33 -31.15
CA LEU A 179 5.96 -21.65 -31.06
C LEU A 179 6.90 -21.94 -32.24
N THR A 180 6.61 -21.43 -33.43
CA THR A 180 7.48 -21.57 -34.61
C THR A 180 8.59 -20.52 -34.71
N GLY A 181 8.77 -19.67 -33.69
CA GLY A 181 9.93 -18.78 -33.54
C GLY A 181 9.65 -17.28 -33.59
N SER A 182 8.41 -16.85 -33.83
CA SER A 182 8.07 -15.41 -33.79
C SER A 182 8.15 -14.87 -32.36
N ARG A 183 8.79 -13.72 -32.15
CA ARG A 183 8.92 -13.10 -30.82
C ARG A 183 7.79 -12.14 -30.54
N LEU A 184 7.26 -12.17 -29.31
CA LEU A 184 6.26 -11.20 -28.86
C LEU A 184 6.80 -9.77 -28.95
N PRO A 185 5.96 -8.79 -29.35
CA PRO A 185 6.38 -7.42 -29.62
C PRO A 185 6.50 -6.59 -28.32
N TYR A 186 7.23 -7.10 -27.32
CA TYR A 186 7.42 -6.47 -26.02
C TYR A 186 8.91 -6.33 -25.69
N ALA A 187 9.30 -5.16 -25.19
CA ALA A 187 10.60 -4.93 -24.59
C ALA A 187 10.69 -5.61 -23.21
N LEU A 188 11.91 -5.75 -22.68
CA LEU A 188 12.11 -6.31 -21.33
C LEU A 188 11.30 -5.53 -20.27
N ARG A 189 11.30 -4.19 -20.35
CA ARG A 189 10.56 -3.32 -19.43
C ARG A 189 9.07 -3.60 -19.37
N ASP A 190 8.47 -3.91 -20.51
CA ASP A 190 7.02 -4.04 -20.64
C ASP A 190 6.48 -5.17 -19.76
N TRP A 191 7.27 -6.23 -19.57
CA TRP A 191 6.89 -7.41 -18.79
C TRP A 191 6.68 -7.15 -17.30
N TYR A 192 7.39 -6.18 -16.73
CA TYR A 192 7.15 -5.78 -15.33
C TYR A 192 6.32 -4.50 -15.23
N TRP A 193 6.37 -3.61 -16.24
CA TRP A 193 5.66 -2.33 -16.24
C TRP A 193 4.17 -2.47 -16.56
N ASN A 194 3.81 -3.07 -17.70
CA ASN A 194 2.43 -3.05 -18.22
C ASN A 194 1.41 -3.77 -17.31
N PRO A 195 1.73 -4.87 -16.61
CA PRO A 195 0.78 -5.50 -15.67
C PRO A 195 0.37 -4.59 -14.50
N SER A 196 1.18 -3.57 -14.18
CA SER A 196 0.85 -2.54 -13.18
C SER A 196 0.03 -1.37 -13.75
N ARG A 197 -0.41 -1.46 -15.00
CA ARG A 197 -1.22 -0.47 -15.74
C ARG A 197 -2.44 -1.16 -16.36
N ALA A 198 -3.26 -1.80 -15.52
CA ALA A 198 -4.39 -2.61 -15.97
C ALA A 198 -5.52 -1.75 -16.57
N ILE A 199 -5.66 -0.50 -16.11
CA ILE A 199 -6.67 0.46 -16.57
C ILE A 199 -6.08 1.26 -17.74
N PRO A 200 -6.59 1.08 -18.96
CA PRO A 200 -6.12 1.86 -20.11
C PRO A 200 -6.54 3.32 -19.97
N ALA A 201 -5.64 4.24 -20.30
CA ALA A 201 -5.97 5.66 -20.43
C ALA A 201 -5.06 6.36 -21.46
N PRO A 202 -5.39 7.61 -21.86
CA PRO A 202 -4.50 8.41 -22.70
C PRO A 202 -3.11 8.59 -22.07
N PRO A 203 -2.05 8.75 -22.88
CA PRO A 203 -0.71 9.03 -22.39
C PRO A 203 -0.69 10.22 -21.43
N GLY A 204 -0.01 10.08 -20.28
CA GLY A 204 0.13 11.13 -19.27
C GLY A 204 -0.95 11.17 -18.17
N ALA A 205 -2.04 10.40 -18.31
CA ALA A 205 -3.11 10.30 -17.31
C ALA A 205 -3.47 8.83 -16.99
N GLU A 206 -2.58 7.89 -17.28
CA GLU A 206 -2.80 6.45 -17.06
C GLU A 206 -2.79 6.10 -15.56
N PRO A 207 -3.91 5.60 -15.00
CA PRO A 207 -3.95 5.22 -13.60
C PRO A 207 -2.95 4.12 -13.27
N ILE A 208 -2.24 4.31 -12.17
CA ILE A 208 -1.25 3.36 -11.65
C ILE A 208 -2.02 2.29 -10.86
N THR A 209 -2.15 1.09 -11.41
CA THR A 209 -2.73 -0.07 -10.71
C THR A 209 -1.61 -0.96 -10.19
N GLU A 210 -0.78 -0.41 -9.32
CA GLU A 210 0.28 -1.17 -8.65
C GLU A 210 -0.29 -2.20 -7.69
N PHE A 211 0.50 -3.25 -7.45
CA PHE A 211 0.28 -4.26 -6.45
C PHE A 211 1.61 -4.59 -5.77
N PRO A 212 1.61 -5.16 -4.55
CA PRO A 212 2.79 -5.12 -3.68
C PRO A 212 4.06 -5.73 -4.28
N PHE A 213 3.97 -6.85 -5.02
CA PHE A 213 5.13 -7.45 -5.66
C PHE A 213 5.76 -6.54 -6.73
N PHE A 214 4.96 -5.77 -7.50
CA PHE A 214 5.48 -4.77 -8.42
C PHE A 214 6.31 -3.73 -7.68
N THR A 215 5.79 -3.16 -6.58
CA THR A 215 6.48 -2.10 -5.83
C THR A 215 7.84 -2.57 -5.33
N VAL A 216 7.92 -3.78 -4.78
CA VAL A 216 9.18 -4.36 -4.31
C VAL A 216 10.12 -4.66 -5.48
N LEU A 217 9.62 -5.26 -6.57
CA LEU A 217 10.42 -5.63 -7.73
C LEU A 217 10.96 -4.41 -8.48
N TYR A 218 10.15 -3.37 -8.63
CA TYR A 218 10.53 -2.14 -9.30
C TYR A 218 11.67 -1.44 -8.53
N GLY A 219 11.72 -1.64 -7.21
CA GLY A 219 12.79 -1.18 -6.34
C GLY A 219 12.64 0.28 -5.97
N ASP A 220 11.40 0.77 -5.86
CA ASP A 220 11.06 2.15 -5.48
C ASP A 220 10.53 2.18 -4.04
N PRO A 221 11.34 2.62 -3.06
CA PRO A 221 10.93 2.81 -1.67
C PRO A 221 10.08 4.07 -1.52
N HIS A 222 9.01 4.11 -2.28
CA HIS A 222 8.02 5.16 -2.21
C HIS A 222 7.24 5.06 -0.89
N ALA A 223 6.49 6.12 -0.57
CA ALA A 223 5.72 6.24 0.67
C ALA A 223 4.85 5.00 1.00
N HIS A 224 4.21 4.40 -0.01
CA HIS A 224 3.33 3.23 0.17
C HIS A 224 4.09 1.95 0.52
N LEU A 225 5.33 1.76 0.06
CA LEU A 225 6.12 0.58 0.43
C LEU A 225 6.31 0.49 1.94
N PHE A 226 6.66 1.62 2.57
CA PHE A 226 6.83 1.72 4.01
C PHE A 226 5.50 1.71 4.77
N ALA A 227 4.43 2.21 4.15
CA ALA A 227 3.12 2.24 4.77
C ALA A 227 2.47 0.86 4.85
N MET A 228 2.65 -0.02 3.85
CA MET A 228 2.05 -1.36 3.83
C MET A 228 2.28 -2.20 5.11
N PRO A 229 3.50 -2.37 5.64
CA PRO A 229 3.69 -3.14 6.89
C PRO A 229 3.04 -2.45 8.11
N LEU A 230 3.00 -1.11 8.13
CA LEU A 230 2.34 -0.34 9.21
C LEU A 230 0.81 -0.43 9.12
N ALA A 231 0.27 -0.44 7.91
CA ALA A 231 -1.15 -0.64 7.62
C ALA A 231 -1.60 -2.05 8.04
N LEU A 232 -0.79 -3.08 7.77
CA LEU A 232 -1.03 -4.43 8.26
C LEU A 232 -0.95 -4.48 9.80
N LEU A 233 -0.04 -3.73 10.43
CA LEU A 233 -0.01 -3.60 11.89
C LEU A 233 -1.30 -2.96 12.44
N ALA A 234 -1.82 -1.91 11.78
CA ALA A 234 -3.10 -1.29 12.14
C ALA A 234 -4.29 -2.25 11.97
N LEU A 235 -4.30 -3.06 10.91
CA LEU A 235 -5.31 -4.12 10.72
C LEU A 235 -5.20 -5.22 11.77
N ALA A 236 -3.98 -5.63 12.12
CA ALA A 236 -3.74 -6.61 13.19
C ALA A 236 -4.22 -6.08 14.54
N PHE A 237 -4.01 -4.79 14.84
CA PHE A 237 -4.60 -4.13 16.00
C PHE A 237 -6.13 -4.20 15.96
N ALA A 238 -6.78 -3.78 14.87
CA ALA A 238 -8.24 -3.83 14.72
C ALA A 238 -8.79 -5.25 14.91
N LEU A 239 -8.15 -6.25 14.30
CA LEU A 239 -8.49 -7.66 14.47
C LEU A 239 -8.34 -8.10 15.93
N SER A 240 -7.24 -7.72 16.59
CA SER A 240 -7.00 -8.07 18.00
C SER A 240 -8.09 -7.53 18.92
N VAL A 241 -8.56 -6.30 18.67
CA VAL A 241 -9.65 -5.68 19.43
C VAL A 241 -10.96 -6.46 19.25
N VAL A 242 -11.26 -6.89 18.02
CA VAL A 242 -12.47 -7.68 17.71
C VAL A 242 -12.39 -9.05 18.35
N LEU A 243 -11.28 -9.79 18.18
CA LEU A 243 -11.11 -11.14 18.71
C LEU A 243 -11.00 -11.16 20.24
N ALA A 244 -10.39 -10.14 20.85
CA ALA A 244 -10.36 -9.95 22.30
C ALA A 244 -11.67 -9.35 22.85
N ARG A 245 -12.65 -9.06 21.98
CA ARG A 245 -13.96 -8.49 22.35
C ARG A 245 -13.85 -7.18 23.13
N GLY A 246 -12.87 -6.35 22.78
CA GLY A 246 -12.60 -5.05 23.42
C GLY A 246 -12.10 -5.17 24.86
N ARG A 247 -11.60 -6.35 25.27
CA ARG A 247 -11.12 -6.60 26.62
C ARG A 247 -9.60 -6.55 26.66
N TRP A 248 -9.08 -5.86 27.66
CA TRP A 248 -7.66 -5.75 27.94
C TRP A 248 -7.36 -6.39 29.30
N LYS A 249 -6.14 -6.93 29.47
CA LYS A 249 -5.66 -7.48 30.74
C LYS A 249 -5.31 -6.33 31.69
N GLY A 250 -6.30 -5.83 32.41
CA GLY A 250 -6.15 -4.73 33.38
C GLY A 250 -5.90 -3.36 32.74
N ILE A 251 -5.67 -2.35 33.59
CA ILE A 251 -5.50 -0.95 33.17
C ILE A 251 -4.22 -0.77 32.34
N LEU A 252 -3.10 -1.38 32.76
CA LEU A 252 -1.84 -1.32 32.01
C LEU A 252 -1.97 -1.94 30.62
N GLY A 253 -2.64 -3.10 30.50
CA GLY A 253 -2.93 -3.70 29.21
C GLY A 253 -3.77 -2.79 28.31
N GLY A 254 -4.75 -2.08 28.89
CA GLY A 254 -5.54 -1.07 28.18
C GLY A 254 -4.69 0.10 27.70
N PHE A 255 -3.86 0.67 28.57
CA PHE A 255 -2.93 1.75 28.22
C PHE A 255 -2.04 1.37 27.05
N PHE A 256 -1.30 0.25 27.16
CA PHE A 256 -0.45 -0.22 26.07
C PHE A 256 -1.23 -0.55 24.80
N GLY A 257 -2.43 -1.13 24.93
CA GLY A 257 -3.31 -1.42 23.79
C GLY A 257 -3.70 -0.16 23.01
N PHE A 258 -4.16 0.87 23.72
CA PHE A 258 -4.54 2.16 23.10
C PHE A 258 -3.34 2.93 22.56
N THR A 259 -2.20 2.94 23.26
CA THR A 259 -0.98 3.59 22.77
C THR A 259 -0.43 2.90 21.54
N LEU A 260 -0.37 1.56 21.52
CA LEU A 260 0.09 0.79 20.36
C LEU A 260 -0.86 0.96 19.17
N GLY A 261 -2.18 0.90 19.40
CA GLY A 261 -3.18 1.14 18.35
C GLY A 261 -3.10 2.55 17.77
N GLY A 262 -2.98 3.55 18.66
CA GLY A 262 -2.81 4.94 18.25
C GLY A 262 -1.50 5.20 17.51
N LEU A 263 -0.41 4.55 17.90
CA LEU A 263 0.88 4.63 17.20
C LEU A 263 0.80 3.95 15.83
N ALA A 264 0.26 2.73 15.74
CA ALA A 264 0.13 1.97 14.51
C ALA A 264 -0.75 2.68 13.46
N ILE A 265 -1.83 3.33 13.89
CA ILE A 265 -2.69 4.11 12.99
C ILE A 265 -2.08 5.50 12.71
N GLY A 266 -1.61 6.19 13.74
CA GLY A 266 -1.10 7.56 13.63
C GLY A 266 0.14 7.68 12.72
N VAL A 267 1.03 6.67 12.74
CA VAL A 267 2.27 6.68 11.95
C VAL A 267 2.03 6.65 10.44
N LEU A 268 0.84 6.21 10.01
CA LEU A 268 0.43 6.25 8.61
C LEU A 268 0.33 7.68 8.11
N ARG A 269 -0.02 8.66 8.97
CA ARG A 269 -0.14 10.06 8.56
C ARG A 269 1.17 10.61 7.95
N PRO A 270 2.33 10.56 8.63
CA PRO A 270 3.58 11.05 8.07
C PRO A 270 4.29 10.05 7.12
N THR A 271 3.79 8.81 7.00
CA THR A 271 4.36 7.78 6.10
C THR A 271 3.65 7.72 4.75
N ASN A 272 2.32 7.79 4.74
CA ASN A 272 1.47 7.92 3.57
C ASN A 272 0.10 8.45 4.03
N THR A 273 -0.10 9.76 3.99
CA THR A 273 -1.26 10.42 4.64
C THR A 273 -2.63 9.85 4.27
N TRP A 274 -2.77 9.30 3.08
CA TRP A 274 -4.05 8.78 2.58
C TRP A 274 -4.46 7.48 3.28
N ASP A 275 -3.50 6.72 3.80
CA ASP A 275 -3.76 5.49 4.54
C ASP A 275 -4.38 5.77 5.91
N LEU A 276 -4.04 6.90 6.54
CA LEU A 276 -4.55 7.27 7.87
C LEU A 276 -6.08 7.16 7.93
N TYR A 277 -6.80 7.72 6.96
CA TYR A 277 -8.26 7.82 7.02
C TYR A 277 -8.92 6.45 6.95
N THR A 278 -8.47 5.58 6.04
CA THR A 278 -9.01 4.22 5.89
C THR A 278 -8.75 3.38 7.13
N TYR A 279 -7.50 3.34 7.61
CA TYR A 279 -7.15 2.47 8.73
C TYR A 279 -7.63 3.01 10.09
N LEU A 280 -7.75 4.34 10.24
CA LEU A 280 -8.42 4.94 11.39
C LEU A 280 -9.91 4.57 11.40
N ALA A 281 -10.61 4.66 10.26
CA ALA A 281 -12.02 4.28 10.18
C ALA A 281 -12.21 2.80 10.53
N ILE A 282 -11.37 1.91 9.99
CA ILE A 282 -11.38 0.48 10.33
C ILE A 282 -11.15 0.26 11.83
N GLY A 283 -10.12 0.89 12.42
CA GLY A 283 -9.80 0.77 13.84
C GLY A 283 -10.92 1.29 14.74
N VAL A 284 -11.51 2.43 14.40
CA VAL A 284 -12.64 3.04 15.12
C VAL A 284 -13.88 2.15 15.05
N ILE A 285 -14.25 1.66 13.87
CA ILE A 285 -15.42 0.78 13.69
C ILE A 285 -15.21 -0.54 14.43
N ALA A 286 -14.01 -1.14 14.35
CA ALA A 286 -13.67 -2.37 15.06
C ALA A 286 -13.78 -2.19 16.59
N LEU A 287 -13.23 -1.11 17.13
CA LEU A 287 -13.31 -0.78 18.55
C LEU A 287 -14.74 -0.47 18.99
N ALA A 288 -15.46 0.33 18.21
CA ALA A 288 -16.85 0.67 18.50
C ALA A 288 -17.73 -0.58 18.51
N TYR A 289 -17.57 -1.46 17.51
CA TYR A 289 -18.25 -2.75 17.46
C TYR A 289 -17.96 -3.59 18.71
N ALA A 290 -16.67 -3.76 19.05
CA ALA A 290 -16.27 -4.60 20.16
C ALA A 290 -16.80 -4.08 21.51
N LEU A 291 -16.64 -2.78 21.79
CA LEU A 291 -17.13 -2.16 23.02
C LEU A 291 -18.67 -2.17 23.08
N TRP A 292 -19.36 -1.77 22.01
CA TRP A 292 -20.82 -1.75 21.98
C TRP A 292 -21.42 -3.15 22.20
N ARG A 293 -20.84 -4.17 21.56
CA ARG A 293 -21.35 -5.53 21.60
C ARG A 293 -21.03 -6.26 22.90
N TYR A 294 -19.83 -6.07 23.44
CA TYR A 294 -19.29 -6.94 24.50
C TYR A 294 -19.05 -6.27 25.84
N TYR A 295 -19.18 -4.94 25.94
CA TYR A 295 -19.06 -4.25 27.21
C TYR A 295 -20.12 -4.73 28.21
N ARG A 296 -19.63 -5.06 29.41
CA ARG A 296 -20.42 -5.39 30.59
C ARG A 296 -19.96 -4.49 31.73
N PRO A 297 -20.89 -3.86 32.47
CA PRO A 297 -20.55 -3.11 33.67
C PRO A 297 -19.77 -3.99 34.65
N PRO A 298 -18.76 -3.46 35.33
CA PRO A 298 -18.04 -4.22 36.36
C PRO A 298 -18.98 -4.52 37.54
N GLU A 299 -18.87 -5.72 38.12
CA GLU A 299 -19.69 -6.16 39.27
C GLU A 299 -19.45 -5.30 40.52
N LYS A 300 -18.22 -4.79 40.68
CA LYS A 300 -17.86 -3.84 41.73
C LYS A 300 -17.51 -2.49 41.08
N PRO A 301 -18.17 -1.38 41.47
CA PRO A 301 -17.83 -0.07 40.94
C PRO A 301 -16.41 0.32 41.32
N MET A 302 -15.69 0.95 40.39
CA MET A 302 -14.39 1.56 40.70
C MET A 302 -14.58 2.67 41.74
N ARG A 303 -13.69 2.73 42.73
CA ARG A 303 -13.67 3.82 43.72
C ARG A 303 -13.65 5.18 43.00
N GLY A 304 -14.61 6.05 43.31
CA GLY A 304 -14.78 7.37 42.68
C GLY A 304 -15.72 7.43 41.46
N LEU A 305 -16.17 6.29 40.93
CA LEU A 305 -17.07 6.19 39.77
C LEU A 305 -18.40 5.48 40.10
N ALA A 306 -18.78 5.40 41.38
CA ALA A 306 -20.01 4.74 41.81
C ALA A 306 -21.28 5.36 41.21
N PHE A 307 -21.26 6.64 40.86
CA PHE A 307 -22.37 7.30 40.16
C PHE A 307 -22.56 6.75 38.74
N PHE A 308 -21.48 6.35 38.06
CA PHE A 308 -21.51 5.83 36.69
C PHE A 308 -22.15 4.43 36.65
N SER A 309 -21.87 3.60 37.66
CA SER A 309 -22.52 2.28 37.78
C SER A 309 -24.02 2.34 37.99
N ALA A 310 -24.57 3.48 38.46
CA ALA A 310 -26.00 3.68 38.64
C ALA A 310 -26.76 3.97 37.33
N TRP A 311 -26.05 4.27 36.24
CA TRP A 311 -26.68 4.64 34.97
C TRP A 311 -27.16 3.41 34.18
N PRO A 312 -28.17 3.55 33.30
CA PRO A 312 -28.62 2.45 32.46
C PRO A 312 -27.48 1.86 31.63
N VAL A 313 -27.42 0.52 31.52
CA VAL A 313 -26.33 -0.19 30.80
C VAL A 313 -26.17 0.30 29.35
N GLY A 314 -27.26 0.67 28.69
CA GLY A 314 -27.21 1.25 27.35
C GLY A 314 -26.44 2.58 27.29
N VAL A 315 -26.60 3.44 28.30
CA VAL A 315 -25.87 4.71 28.42
C VAL A 315 -24.41 4.45 28.77
N GLN A 316 -24.12 3.51 29.67
CA GLN A 316 -22.73 3.12 29.99
C GLN A 316 -22.01 2.60 28.74
N ARG A 317 -22.66 1.72 27.97
CA ARG A 317 -22.13 1.23 26.68
C ARG A 317 -21.84 2.37 25.71
N LEU A 318 -22.79 3.30 25.55
CA LEU A 318 -22.62 4.44 24.68
C LEU A 318 -21.40 5.28 25.09
N LEU A 319 -21.30 5.64 26.37
CA LEU A 319 -20.20 6.47 26.88
C LEU A 319 -18.84 5.78 26.79
N VAL A 320 -18.75 4.49 27.11
CA VAL A 320 -17.49 3.73 26.99
C VAL A 320 -17.07 3.60 25.52
N THR A 321 -18.02 3.34 24.63
CA THR A 321 -17.75 3.29 23.18
C THR A 321 -17.27 4.65 22.67
N LEU A 322 -17.99 5.73 22.96
CA LEU A 322 -17.60 7.08 22.54
C LEU A 322 -16.25 7.48 23.14
N GLY A 323 -16.05 7.27 24.45
CA GLY A 323 -14.81 7.58 25.14
C GLY A 323 -13.62 6.80 24.58
N GLY A 324 -13.78 5.50 24.33
CA GLY A 324 -12.75 4.65 23.72
C GLY A 324 -12.40 5.09 22.30
N VAL A 325 -13.41 5.36 21.46
CA VAL A 325 -13.21 5.85 20.09
C VAL A 325 -12.52 7.22 20.09
N SER A 326 -12.99 8.16 20.91
CA SER A 326 -12.38 9.48 21.05
C SER A 326 -10.93 9.39 21.53
N LEU A 327 -10.63 8.51 22.48
CA LEU A 327 -9.27 8.28 22.97
C LEU A 327 -8.36 7.74 21.85
N LEU A 328 -8.81 6.74 21.09
CA LEU A 328 -8.03 6.18 19.99
C LEU A 328 -7.73 7.25 18.91
N ILE A 329 -8.75 8.01 18.51
CA ILE A 329 -8.60 9.13 17.55
C ILE A 329 -7.61 10.15 18.10
N TRP A 330 -7.78 10.54 19.37
CA TRP A 330 -6.93 11.55 19.99
C TRP A 330 -5.47 11.13 20.04
N ILE A 331 -5.16 9.90 20.50
CA ILE A 331 -3.78 9.39 20.51
C ILE A 331 -3.22 9.32 19.09
N SER A 332 -3.99 8.79 18.13
CA SER A 332 -3.55 8.66 16.73
C SER A 332 -3.20 10.02 16.10
N MET A 333 -3.92 11.07 16.48
CA MET A 333 -3.68 12.43 15.99
C MET A 333 -2.58 13.15 16.76
N LEU A 334 -2.45 12.92 18.07
CA LEU A 334 -1.54 13.64 18.96
C LEU A 334 -0.07 13.27 18.72
N LEU A 335 0.23 11.98 18.61
CA LEU A 335 1.61 11.47 18.57
C LEU A 335 2.45 12.03 17.42
N PHE A 336 1.80 12.46 16.33
CA PHE A 336 2.47 12.97 15.13
C PHE A 336 2.17 14.46 14.87
N GLN A 337 1.64 15.20 15.85
CA GLN A 337 1.46 16.66 15.73
C GLN A 337 2.73 17.43 15.34
N PRO A 338 3.94 17.08 15.84
CA PRO A 338 5.15 17.75 15.39
C PRO A 338 5.33 17.68 13.86
N PHE A 339 5.06 16.54 13.22
CA PHE A 339 5.09 16.44 11.75
C PHE A 339 4.06 17.36 11.10
N VAL A 340 2.81 17.32 11.59
CA VAL A 340 1.68 18.08 11.03
C VAL A 340 1.94 19.58 11.05
N LYS A 341 2.58 20.09 12.10
CA LYS A 341 2.91 21.51 12.24
C LYS A 341 3.81 22.02 11.11
N TRP A 342 4.68 21.15 10.57
CA TRP A 342 5.64 21.50 9.51
C TRP A 342 5.20 21.04 8.12
N TYR A 343 4.14 20.23 8.01
CA TYR A 343 3.70 19.69 6.73
C TYR A 343 2.71 20.62 6.02
N GLY A 344 3.12 21.16 4.87
CA GLY A 344 2.29 21.97 3.98
C GLY A 344 1.49 21.10 3.02
N MET A 345 0.16 21.04 3.18
CA MET A 345 -0.72 20.33 2.25
C MET A 345 -1.00 21.15 1.00
N GLY A 346 -0.51 20.68 -0.16
CA GLY A 346 -0.77 21.31 -1.46
C GLY A 346 -2.16 21.00 -2.05
N TYR A 347 -2.79 19.90 -1.61
CA TYR A 347 -4.07 19.45 -2.15
C TYR A 347 -5.04 19.11 -1.01
N ASN A 348 -6.17 19.79 -0.96
CA ASN A 348 -7.16 19.67 0.12
C ASN A 348 -8.62 19.64 -0.36
N LYS A 349 -8.84 19.55 -1.67
CA LYS A 349 -10.17 19.60 -2.28
C LYS A 349 -10.43 18.31 -3.06
N LEU A 350 -11.65 17.80 -2.92
CA LEU A 350 -12.18 16.69 -3.72
C LEU A 350 -13.04 17.24 -4.86
N GLU A 351 -13.02 16.54 -5.99
CA GLU A 351 -13.94 16.77 -7.11
C GLU A 351 -14.48 15.44 -7.66
N LEU A 352 -15.57 15.54 -8.43
CA LEU A 352 -16.16 14.38 -9.08
C LEU A 352 -15.36 14.02 -10.34
N TRP A 353 -15.08 12.73 -10.52
CA TRP A 353 -14.39 12.23 -11.70
C TRP A 353 -15.27 12.33 -12.95
N GLN A 354 -14.71 12.90 -14.03
CA GLN A 354 -15.40 13.12 -15.30
C GLN A 354 -14.76 12.38 -16.48
N GLY A 355 -13.61 11.73 -16.28
CA GLY A 355 -12.89 11.00 -17.32
C GLY A 355 -13.35 9.54 -17.50
N PRO A 356 -12.60 8.72 -18.27
CA PRO A 356 -12.97 7.33 -18.49
C PRO A 356 -12.91 6.50 -17.19
N ASN A 357 -13.92 5.63 -17.00
CA ASN A 357 -14.00 4.71 -15.88
C ASN A 357 -13.31 3.38 -16.17
N THR A 358 -13.11 2.60 -15.09
CA THR A 358 -12.48 1.29 -15.19
C THR A 358 -13.39 0.31 -15.92
N SER A 359 -12.86 -0.35 -16.94
CA SER A 359 -13.59 -1.40 -17.65
C SER A 359 -13.69 -2.67 -16.78
N LEU A 360 -14.75 -3.46 -16.98
CA LEU A 360 -14.91 -4.72 -16.24
C LEU A 360 -13.74 -5.69 -16.48
N SER A 361 -13.19 -5.71 -17.71
CA SER A 361 -12.02 -6.51 -18.05
C SER A 361 -10.77 -6.07 -17.28
N ALA A 362 -10.50 -4.76 -17.19
CA ALA A 362 -9.39 -4.24 -16.39
C ALA A 362 -9.57 -4.56 -14.89
N TYR A 363 -10.79 -4.41 -14.38
CA TYR A 363 -11.14 -4.73 -13.01
C TYR A 363 -10.92 -6.21 -12.68
N LEU A 364 -11.40 -7.12 -13.52
CA LEU A 364 -11.22 -8.56 -13.35
C LEU A 364 -9.76 -9.00 -13.60
N THR A 365 -9.03 -8.30 -14.46
CA THR A 365 -7.58 -8.52 -14.63
C THR A 365 -6.84 -8.24 -13.33
N HIS A 366 -7.19 -7.16 -12.64
CA HIS A 366 -6.54 -6.76 -11.40
C HIS A 366 -7.02 -7.57 -10.18
N TRP A 367 -8.33 -7.78 -10.03
CA TRP A 367 -8.95 -8.33 -8.81
C TRP A 367 -9.45 -9.78 -8.93
N GLY A 368 -9.41 -10.37 -10.13
CA GLY A 368 -10.15 -11.60 -10.46
C GLY A 368 -9.86 -12.79 -9.54
N VAL A 369 -8.61 -12.98 -9.12
CA VAL A 369 -8.23 -14.08 -8.21
C VAL A 369 -8.90 -13.93 -6.85
N PHE A 370 -8.83 -12.75 -6.23
CA PHE A 370 -9.44 -12.51 -4.93
C PHE A 370 -10.96 -12.55 -5.00
N LEU A 371 -11.54 -11.92 -6.04
CA LEU A 371 -12.99 -11.89 -6.22
C LEU A 371 -13.56 -13.29 -6.47
N PHE A 372 -12.87 -14.15 -7.21
CA PHE A 372 -13.29 -15.53 -7.40
C PHE A 372 -13.43 -16.26 -6.05
N ILE A 373 -12.41 -16.18 -5.19
CA ILE A 373 -12.44 -16.80 -3.86
C ILE A 373 -13.55 -16.20 -2.98
N ILE A 374 -13.63 -14.87 -2.94
CA ILE A 374 -14.63 -14.13 -2.15
C ILE A 374 -16.04 -14.53 -2.59
N VAL A 375 -16.34 -14.49 -3.90
CA VAL A 375 -17.67 -14.81 -4.43
C VAL A 375 -18.04 -16.26 -4.13
N CYS A 376 -17.14 -17.22 -4.37
CA CYS A 376 -17.38 -18.62 -4.02
C CYS A 376 -17.68 -18.79 -2.53
N TRP A 377 -16.97 -18.06 -1.66
CA TRP A 377 -17.20 -18.11 -0.22
C TRP A 377 -18.54 -17.48 0.18
N LEU A 378 -18.91 -16.32 -0.38
CA LEU A 378 -20.21 -15.69 -0.13
C LEU A 378 -21.37 -16.60 -0.57
N ILE A 379 -21.24 -17.26 -1.73
CA ILE A 379 -22.19 -18.29 -2.20
C ILE A 379 -22.32 -19.39 -1.15
N TRP A 380 -21.19 -19.93 -0.70
CA TRP A 380 -21.17 -21.05 0.25
C TRP A 380 -21.75 -20.66 1.61
N GLU A 381 -21.36 -19.51 2.15
CA GLU A 381 -21.84 -18.99 3.43
C GLU A 381 -23.35 -18.77 3.40
N THR A 382 -23.87 -18.26 2.28
CA THR A 382 -25.31 -18.08 2.06
C THR A 382 -26.03 -19.42 1.97
N ARG A 383 -25.49 -20.40 1.23
CA ARG A 383 -26.04 -21.77 1.17
C ARG A 383 -26.11 -22.39 2.56
N ALA A 384 -25.03 -22.32 3.34
CA ALA A 384 -24.96 -22.86 4.69
C ALA A 384 -25.96 -22.18 5.63
N TRP A 385 -26.09 -20.85 5.52
CA TRP A 385 -27.09 -20.09 6.28
C TRP A 385 -28.52 -20.57 5.97
N ILE A 386 -28.86 -20.73 4.68
CA ILE A 386 -30.17 -21.23 4.25
C ILE A 386 -30.43 -22.65 4.78
N ALA A 387 -29.45 -23.53 4.67
CA ALA A 387 -29.57 -24.93 5.09
C ALA A 387 -29.72 -25.10 6.61
N SER A 388 -29.18 -24.16 7.41
CA SER A 388 -29.22 -24.22 8.87
C SER A 388 -30.58 -23.92 9.50
N ARG A 389 -31.59 -23.46 8.73
CA ARG A 389 -32.91 -23.08 9.25
C ARG A 389 -34.05 -23.92 8.63
N PRO A 390 -34.86 -24.63 9.43
CA PRO A 390 -36.03 -25.36 8.91
C PRO A 390 -37.03 -24.39 8.28
N GLY A 391 -37.38 -24.59 7.00
CA GLY A 391 -38.31 -23.74 6.24
C GLY A 391 -37.67 -22.91 5.11
N GLY A 392 -36.33 -22.86 5.02
CA GLY A 392 -35.62 -22.12 3.97
C GLY A 392 -35.77 -20.59 4.07
N LEU A 393 -35.11 -19.84 3.17
CA LEU A 393 -35.18 -18.36 3.12
C LEU A 393 -36.63 -17.88 3.04
N LEU A 394 -37.48 -18.56 2.26
CA LEU A 394 -38.83 -18.13 1.91
C LEU A 394 -39.82 -18.10 3.09
N HIS A 395 -39.76 -19.04 4.04
CA HIS A 395 -40.72 -19.09 5.15
C HIS A 395 -40.45 -18.04 6.25
N GLN A 396 -39.19 -17.64 6.48
CA GLN A 396 -38.84 -16.49 7.35
C GLN A 396 -38.79 -15.16 6.58
N SER A 397 -38.64 -15.20 5.25
CA SER A 397 -38.65 -14.02 4.41
C SER A 397 -39.94 -13.22 4.58
N ALA A 398 -41.09 -13.78 4.94
CA ALA A 398 -42.31 -12.97 5.05
C ALA A 398 -42.15 -11.71 5.94
N LYS A 399 -41.35 -11.77 7.02
CA LYS A 399 -41.07 -10.62 7.92
C LYS A 399 -39.98 -9.67 7.40
N TYR A 400 -38.97 -10.16 6.69
CA TYR A 400 -37.80 -9.38 6.25
C TYR A 400 -37.71 -9.19 4.72
N ARG A 401 -38.62 -9.78 3.95
CA ARG A 401 -38.69 -9.77 2.48
C ARG A 401 -38.89 -8.36 1.97
N GLY A 402 -39.73 -7.56 2.63
CA GLY A 402 -39.87 -6.14 2.32
C GLY A 402 -38.54 -5.38 2.44
N TRP A 403 -37.79 -5.63 3.51
CA TRP A 403 -36.47 -5.00 3.72
C TRP A 403 -35.41 -5.51 2.74
N ILE A 404 -35.37 -6.81 2.46
CA ILE A 404 -34.42 -7.41 1.52
C ILE A 404 -34.72 -6.95 0.09
N LEU A 405 -35.99 -6.96 -0.33
CA LEU A 405 -36.40 -6.44 -1.64
C LEU A 405 -36.19 -4.93 -1.72
N GLY A 406 -36.46 -4.17 -0.66
CA GLY A 406 -36.18 -2.74 -0.59
C GLY A 406 -34.69 -2.44 -0.74
N LEU A 407 -33.83 -3.15 -0.02
CA LEU A 407 -32.37 -3.03 -0.16
C LEU A 407 -31.91 -3.44 -1.56
N ALA A 408 -32.41 -4.55 -2.10
CA ALA A 408 -32.07 -5.00 -3.45
C ALA A 408 -32.49 -3.98 -4.52
N SER A 409 -33.70 -3.42 -4.40
CA SER A 409 -34.19 -2.35 -5.28
C SER A 409 -33.33 -1.09 -5.16
N ILE A 410 -32.97 -0.66 -3.95
CA ILE A 410 -32.06 0.48 -3.75
C ILE A 410 -30.70 0.22 -4.39
N VAL A 411 -30.11 -0.97 -4.18
CA VAL A 411 -28.83 -1.35 -4.75
C VAL A 411 -28.91 -1.37 -6.28
N ILE A 412 -29.96 -1.93 -6.86
CA ILE A 412 -30.20 -1.93 -8.31
C ILE A 412 -30.34 -0.49 -8.83
N LEU A 413 -31.14 0.35 -8.18
CA LEU A 413 -31.34 1.74 -8.59
C LEU A 413 -30.03 2.55 -8.53
N ILE A 414 -29.24 2.42 -7.46
CA ILE A 414 -27.92 3.07 -7.35
C ILE A 414 -26.98 2.53 -8.42
N THR A 415 -26.97 1.22 -8.67
CA THR A 415 -26.12 0.60 -9.69
C THR A 415 -26.47 1.11 -11.08
N ILE A 416 -27.76 1.18 -11.41
CA ILE A 416 -28.27 1.76 -12.65
C ILE A 416 -27.85 3.24 -12.75
N ALA A 417 -28.04 4.00 -11.68
CA ALA A 417 -27.71 5.43 -11.65
C ALA A 417 -26.21 5.70 -11.84
N LEU A 418 -25.32 4.84 -11.35
CA LEU A 418 -23.87 4.96 -11.56
C LEU A 418 -23.42 4.43 -12.94
N ALA A 419 -24.04 3.36 -13.42
CA ALA A 419 -23.57 2.64 -14.59
C ALA A 419 -24.12 3.17 -15.93
N ILE A 420 -25.32 3.76 -15.97
CA ILE A 420 -25.83 4.37 -17.20
C ILE A 420 -25.06 5.66 -17.43
N LYS A 421 -24.46 5.82 -18.62
CA LYS A 421 -23.86 7.10 -19.01
C LYS A 421 -24.96 8.05 -19.48
N VAL A 422 -25.25 9.12 -18.75
CA VAL A 422 -26.26 10.12 -19.16
C VAL A 422 -25.52 11.41 -19.55
N LEU A 423 -25.89 12.02 -20.69
CA LEU A 423 -25.44 13.36 -21.04
C LEU A 423 -26.02 14.34 -20.01
N GLN A 424 -25.24 14.69 -18.99
CA GLN A 424 -25.65 15.58 -17.89
C GLN A 424 -24.59 16.65 -17.59
N PRO A 425 -24.99 17.78 -16.96
CA PRO A 425 -24.04 18.80 -16.53
C PRO A 425 -23.02 18.25 -15.52
N ALA A 426 -21.81 18.80 -15.54
CA ALA A 426 -20.57 18.29 -14.92
C ALA A 426 -20.55 18.11 -13.37
N ASN A 427 -21.69 18.25 -12.68
CA ASN A 427 -21.77 18.31 -11.21
C ASN A 427 -22.68 17.25 -10.56
N VAL A 428 -23.09 16.21 -11.31
CA VAL A 428 -23.91 15.12 -10.77
C VAL A 428 -23.07 13.83 -10.69
N PRO A 429 -23.01 13.13 -9.53
CA PRO A 429 -22.21 11.90 -9.39
C PRO A 429 -22.84 10.66 -10.04
N PHE A 430 -24.07 10.79 -10.55
CA PHE A 430 -24.82 9.74 -11.24
C PHE A 430 -24.73 10.00 -12.75
N GLY A 431 -24.58 8.94 -13.56
CA GLY A 431 -24.51 9.10 -15.01
C GLY A 431 -23.13 8.92 -15.63
N ASN A 432 -22.11 8.46 -14.89
CA ASN A 432 -20.71 8.51 -15.35
C ASN A 432 -20.25 7.30 -16.18
N GLY A 433 -21.03 6.21 -16.23
CA GLY A 433 -20.64 4.99 -16.95
C GLY A 433 -19.73 4.06 -16.13
N VAL A 434 -19.93 4.02 -14.81
CA VAL A 434 -19.13 3.20 -13.89
C VAL A 434 -19.55 1.73 -13.99
N LEU A 435 -19.06 1.01 -15.00
CA LEU A 435 -19.46 -0.38 -15.27
C LEU A 435 -19.13 -1.35 -14.12
N VAL A 436 -18.06 -1.10 -13.38
CA VAL A 436 -17.67 -1.92 -12.21
C VAL A 436 -18.70 -1.87 -11.07
N ALA A 437 -19.60 -0.89 -11.05
CA ALA A 437 -20.71 -0.83 -10.10
C ALA A 437 -21.61 -2.07 -10.16
N TRP A 438 -21.81 -2.66 -11.36
CA TRP A 438 -22.60 -3.87 -11.54
C TRP A 438 -22.04 -5.10 -10.80
N LEU A 439 -20.74 -5.08 -10.49
CA LEU A 439 -20.10 -6.14 -9.74
C LEU A 439 -19.91 -5.74 -8.28
N ALA A 440 -19.28 -4.59 -8.02
CA ALA A 440 -18.84 -4.25 -6.68
C ALA A 440 -19.99 -3.88 -5.73
N LEU A 441 -21.04 -3.18 -6.19
CA LEU A 441 -22.16 -2.79 -5.32
C LEU A 441 -22.99 -4.00 -4.84
N PRO A 442 -23.45 -4.91 -5.73
CA PRO A 442 -24.15 -6.11 -5.28
C PRO A 442 -23.32 -6.97 -4.33
N LEU A 443 -22.02 -7.12 -4.59
CA LEU A 443 -21.13 -7.88 -3.70
C LEU A 443 -20.95 -7.19 -2.34
N ALA A 444 -20.82 -5.86 -2.30
CA ALA A 444 -20.71 -5.11 -1.05
C ALA A 444 -22.01 -5.21 -0.23
N ALA A 445 -23.16 -5.10 -0.88
CA ALA A 445 -24.46 -5.29 -0.26
C ALA A 445 -24.63 -6.72 0.27
N TRP A 446 -24.21 -7.73 -0.49
CA TRP A 446 -24.24 -9.12 -0.07
C TRP A 446 -23.37 -9.36 1.16
N ALA A 447 -22.13 -8.86 1.16
CA ALA A 447 -21.24 -8.92 2.32
C ALA A 447 -21.87 -8.23 3.54
N GLY A 448 -22.53 -7.07 3.35
CA GLY A 448 -23.25 -6.34 4.40
C GLY A 448 -24.44 -7.13 4.98
N VAL A 449 -25.22 -7.81 4.14
CA VAL A 449 -26.33 -8.66 4.61
C VAL A 449 -25.80 -9.81 5.47
N LEU A 450 -24.74 -10.49 5.04
CA LEU A 450 -24.12 -11.56 5.80
C LEU A 450 -23.43 -11.05 7.08
N LEU A 451 -22.88 -9.84 7.06
CA LEU A 451 -22.25 -9.20 8.22
C LEU A 451 -23.25 -9.02 9.37
N LEU A 452 -24.48 -8.63 9.04
CA LEU A 452 -25.56 -8.37 9.99
C LEU A 452 -26.23 -9.65 10.52
N ARG A 453 -25.82 -10.84 10.05
CA ARG A 453 -26.36 -12.11 10.54
C ARG A 453 -26.11 -12.27 12.06
N PRO A 454 -27.15 -12.52 12.88
CA PRO A 454 -27.02 -12.54 14.35
C PRO A 454 -26.05 -13.58 14.90
N ASP A 455 -26.02 -14.77 14.30
CA ASP A 455 -25.23 -15.94 14.68
C ASP A 455 -23.85 -16.01 13.98
N GLN A 456 -23.43 -14.94 13.31
CA GLN A 456 -22.15 -14.89 12.61
C GLN A 456 -20.97 -14.76 13.60
N PRO A 457 -19.94 -15.62 13.50
CA PRO A 457 -18.71 -15.49 14.29
C PRO A 457 -18.00 -14.16 14.04
N ASP A 458 -17.35 -13.61 15.07
CA ASP A 458 -16.64 -12.32 15.01
C ASP A 458 -15.57 -12.29 13.91
N ALA A 459 -14.80 -13.37 13.75
CA ALA A 459 -13.79 -13.48 12.71
C ALA A 459 -14.40 -13.35 11.30
N LYS A 460 -15.52 -14.03 11.04
CA LYS A 460 -16.23 -13.93 9.75
C LYS A 460 -16.85 -12.54 9.56
N ARG A 461 -17.38 -11.92 10.62
CA ARG A 461 -17.87 -10.52 10.55
C ARG A 461 -16.75 -9.57 10.17
N PHE A 462 -15.59 -9.70 10.81
CA PHE A 462 -14.43 -8.89 10.46
C PHE A 462 -14.02 -9.09 9.00
N THR A 463 -13.94 -10.33 8.52
CA THR A 463 -13.66 -10.63 7.10
C THR A 463 -14.69 -10.00 6.15
N LEU A 464 -15.99 -10.11 6.45
CA LEU A 464 -17.06 -9.50 5.64
C LEU A 464 -16.97 -7.98 5.63
N PHE A 465 -16.61 -7.37 6.77
CA PHE A 465 -16.37 -5.94 6.88
C PHE A 465 -15.20 -5.51 5.99
N LEU A 466 -14.05 -6.19 6.04
CA LEU A 466 -12.91 -5.89 5.17
C LEU A 466 -13.25 -6.04 3.67
N ILE A 467 -13.99 -7.10 3.29
CA ILE A 467 -14.47 -7.30 1.91
C ILE A 467 -15.36 -6.14 1.48
N GLY A 468 -16.36 -5.78 2.30
CA GLY A 468 -17.25 -4.66 2.01
C GLY A 468 -16.50 -3.33 1.88
N THR A 469 -15.57 -3.04 2.80
CA THR A 469 -14.72 -1.85 2.73
C THR A 469 -13.89 -1.83 1.45
N GLY A 470 -13.24 -2.94 1.08
CA GLY A 470 -12.46 -3.03 -0.15
C GLY A 470 -13.31 -2.76 -1.41
N LEU A 471 -14.49 -3.37 -1.50
CA LEU A 471 -15.41 -3.15 -2.63
C LEU A 471 -15.88 -1.69 -2.72
N VAL A 472 -16.23 -1.07 -1.58
CA VAL A 472 -16.62 0.35 -1.52
C VAL A 472 -15.47 1.27 -1.92
N LEU A 473 -14.24 1.00 -1.47
CA LEU A 473 -13.05 1.77 -1.88
C LEU A 473 -12.81 1.66 -3.39
N THR A 474 -12.99 0.49 -4.00
CA THR A 474 -12.87 0.37 -5.46
C THR A 474 -13.92 1.18 -6.24
N LEU A 475 -15.10 1.42 -5.64
CA LEU A 475 -16.12 2.28 -6.24
C LEU A 475 -15.85 3.76 -5.99
N MET A 476 -15.30 4.09 -4.83
CA MET A 476 -14.97 5.46 -4.46
C MET A 476 -14.01 6.09 -5.47
N VAL A 477 -12.99 5.37 -5.92
CA VAL A 477 -12.02 5.87 -6.91
C VAL A 477 -12.59 6.05 -8.33
N GLU A 478 -13.79 5.54 -8.59
CA GLU A 478 -14.51 5.76 -9.84
C GLU A 478 -15.32 7.06 -9.84
N ILE A 479 -15.52 7.65 -8.66
CA ILE A 479 -16.43 8.77 -8.42
C ILE A 479 -15.68 10.01 -7.92
N LEU A 480 -14.70 9.83 -7.02
CA LEU A 480 -14.00 10.92 -6.34
C LEU A 480 -12.54 10.95 -6.76
N VAL A 481 -12.02 12.15 -7.03
CA VAL A 481 -10.60 12.44 -7.23
C VAL A 481 -10.19 13.67 -6.45
N LEU A 482 -8.89 13.85 -6.27
CA LEU A 482 -8.32 15.01 -5.61
C LEU A 482 -8.00 16.10 -6.63
N VAL A 483 -8.43 17.32 -6.37
CA VAL A 483 -8.12 18.47 -7.23
C VAL A 483 -6.62 18.69 -7.29
N GLY A 484 -6.07 18.81 -8.49
CA GLY A 484 -4.64 19.00 -8.74
C GLY A 484 -3.84 17.70 -8.88
N ASP A 485 -4.49 16.55 -8.78
CA ASP A 485 -3.97 15.27 -9.27
C ASP A 485 -3.99 15.22 -10.81
N SER A 486 -3.11 14.43 -11.43
CA SER A 486 -3.18 14.16 -12.86
C SER A 486 -4.31 13.16 -13.10
N GLY A 487 -5.52 13.66 -13.33
CA GLY A 487 -6.72 12.84 -13.48
C GLY A 487 -7.05 12.07 -12.19
N ARG A 488 -7.04 10.73 -12.26
CA ARG A 488 -7.29 9.84 -11.11
C ARG A 488 -6.08 8.98 -10.72
N VAL A 489 -4.89 9.35 -11.18
CA VAL A 489 -3.67 8.54 -11.06
C VAL A 489 -3.35 8.22 -9.61
N ASN A 490 -3.18 9.22 -8.75
CA ASN A 490 -2.84 8.99 -7.35
C ASN A 490 -3.99 8.38 -6.56
N THR A 491 -5.23 8.74 -6.92
CA THR A 491 -6.43 8.20 -6.26
C THR A 491 -6.55 6.69 -6.47
N VAL A 492 -6.45 6.21 -7.71
CA VAL A 492 -6.42 4.77 -7.98
C VAL A 492 -5.22 4.12 -7.32
N PHE A 493 -4.03 4.69 -7.49
CA PHE A 493 -2.78 4.14 -6.97
C PHE A 493 -2.84 3.84 -5.48
N LYS A 494 -3.21 4.83 -4.67
CA LYS A 494 -3.18 4.73 -3.21
C LYS A 494 -4.27 3.80 -2.69
N PHE A 495 -5.50 3.97 -3.17
CA PHE A 495 -6.62 3.17 -2.67
C PHE A 495 -6.62 1.74 -3.19
N TYR A 496 -6.11 1.45 -4.40
CA TYR A 496 -5.98 0.06 -4.87
C TYR A 496 -4.99 -0.73 -4.02
N LEU A 497 -3.87 -0.14 -3.56
CA LEU A 497 -2.98 -0.83 -2.63
C LEU A 497 -3.66 -1.15 -1.28
N GLN A 498 -4.50 -0.25 -0.78
CA GLN A 498 -5.34 -0.50 0.40
C GLN A 498 -6.31 -1.67 0.16
N VAL A 499 -7.01 -1.69 -0.98
CA VAL A 499 -7.92 -2.77 -1.35
C VAL A 499 -7.19 -4.10 -1.50
N TRP A 500 -5.99 -4.11 -2.09
CA TRP A 500 -5.18 -5.32 -2.23
C TRP A 500 -4.87 -5.95 -0.87
N MET A 501 -4.47 -5.13 0.11
CA MET A 501 -4.27 -5.59 1.49
C MET A 501 -5.54 -6.22 2.08
N LEU A 502 -6.68 -5.53 1.97
CA LEU A 502 -7.96 -6.00 2.51
C LEU A 502 -8.42 -7.30 1.86
N PHE A 503 -8.30 -7.41 0.53
CA PHE A 503 -8.69 -8.59 -0.23
C PHE A 503 -7.73 -9.75 -0.04
N ALA A 504 -6.42 -9.53 0.06
CA ALA A 504 -5.45 -10.59 0.29
C ALA A 504 -5.71 -11.34 1.60
N VAL A 505 -5.85 -10.64 2.73
CA VAL A 505 -6.11 -11.28 4.03
C VAL A 505 -7.51 -11.88 4.13
N SER A 506 -8.51 -11.24 3.52
CA SER A 506 -9.89 -11.70 3.55
C SER A 506 -10.12 -12.93 2.67
N SER A 507 -9.56 -12.93 1.46
CA SER A 507 -9.63 -14.07 0.55
C SER A 507 -8.86 -15.27 1.09
N ALA A 508 -7.73 -15.07 1.77
CA ALA A 508 -7.02 -16.17 2.43
C ALA A 508 -7.88 -16.86 3.51
N ALA A 509 -8.52 -16.08 4.39
CA ALA A 509 -9.44 -16.62 5.38
C ALA A 509 -10.65 -17.34 4.73
N ALA A 510 -11.25 -16.72 3.71
CA ALA A 510 -12.33 -17.29 2.92
C ALA A 510 -11.94 -18.61 2.25
N LEU A 511 -10.73 -18.69 1.70
CA LEU A 511 -10.16 -19.90 1.11
C LEU A 511 -10.03 -21.01 2.15
N GLY A 512 -9.55 -20.69 3.36
CA GLY A 512 -9.48 -21.66 4.46
C GLY A 512 -10.84 -22.27 4.80
N TRP A 513 -11.88 -21.45 4.89
CA TRP A 513 -13.25 -21.92 5.14
C TRP A 513 -13.83 -22.70 3.95
N LEU A 514 -13.55 -22.28 2.71
CA LEU A 514 -13.95 -23.01 1.51
C LEU A 514 -13.32 -24.41 1.46
N ILE A 515 -12.00 -24.51 1.68
CA ILE A 515 -11.28 -25.79 1.69
C ILE A 515 -11.88 -26.74 2.73
N SER A 516 -12.17 -26.23 3.93
CA SER A 516 -12.81 -27.00 5.00
C SER A 516 -14.17 -27.57 4.59
N SER A 517 -14.85 -26.92 3.65
CA SER A 517 -16.18 -27.29 3.19
C SER A 517 -16.20 -28.19 1.96
N LEU A 518 -15.08 -28.35 1.24
CA LEU A 518 -15.00 -29.16 0.01
C LEU A 518 -15.50 -30.61 0.14
N PRO A 519 -15.38 -31.30 1.30
CA PRO A 519 -15.97 -32.63 1.45
C PRO A 519 -17.50 -32.66 1.26
N GLU A 520 -18.19 -31.56 1.52
CA GLU A 520 -19.64 -31.44 1.33
C GLU A 520 -20.05 -31.17 -0.13
N TRP A 521 -19.09 -30.86 -1.00
CA TRP A 521 -19.36 -30.48 -2.39
C TRP A 521 -19.51 -31.73 -3.24
N ARG A 522 -20.34 -31.67 -4.28
CA ARG A 522 -20.35 -32.73 -5.29
C ARG A 522 -18.98 -32.83 -5.95
N PRO A 523 -18.46 -34.03 -6.26
CA PRO A 523 -17.12 -34.21 -6.81
C PRO A 523 -16.83 -33.36 -8.06
N ALA A 524 -17.78 -33.29 -8.99
CA ALA A 524 -17.64 -32.48 -10.21
C ALA A 524 -17.45 -30.98 -9.92
N TRP A 525 -18.24 -30.41 -8.99
CA TRP A 525 -18.11 -29.00 -8.60
C TRP A 525 -16.80 -28.73 -7.86
N ARG A 526 -16.37 -29.66 -7.00
CA ARG A 526 -15.09 -29.58 -6.31
C ARG A 526 -13.93 -29.55 -7.30
N ILE A 527 -13.93 -30.45 -8.29
CA ILE A 527 -12.89 -30.52 -9.33
C ILE A 527 -12.90 -29.25 -10.19
N ALA A 528 -14.07 -28.84 -10.66
CA ALA A 528 -14.22 -27.64 -11.48
C ALA A 528 -13.71 -26.39 -10.73
N TRP A 529 -14.13 -26.20 -9.48
CA TRP A 529 -13.67 -25.09 -8.65
C TRP A 529 -12.15 -25.12 -8.41
N ALA A 530 -11.60 -26.30 -8.06
CA ALA A 530 -10.16 -26.44 -7.83
C ALA A 530 -9.35 -26.16 -9.10
N ALA A 531 -9.81 -26.64 -10.26
CA ALA A 531 -9.19 -26.38 -11.55
C ALA A 531 -9.25 -24.88 -11.91
N SER A 532 -10.40 -24.23 -11.74
CA SER A 532 -10.54 -22.78 -11.97
C SER A 532 -9.63 -21.97 -11.05
N LEU A 533 -9.59 -22.29 -9.75
CA LEU A 533 -8.70 -21.62 -8.81
C LEU A 533 -7.22 -21.82 -9.19
N ALA A 534 -6.83 -23.06 -9.52
CA ALA A 534 -5.46 -23.38 -9.92
C ALA A 534 -5.04 -22.60 -11.17
N LEU A 535 -5.93 -22.49 -12.18
CA LEU A 535 -5.66 -21.71 -13.39
C LEU A 535 -5.52 -20.21 -13.10
N LEU A 536 -6.39 -19.65 -12.26
CA LEU A 536 -6.33 -18.23 -11.87
C LEU A 536 -5.05 -17.92 -11.07
N VAL A 537 -4.71 -18.75 -10.10
CA VAL A 537 -3.49 -18.60 -9.29
C VAL A 537 -2.24 -18.80 -10.15
N ALA A 538 -2.22 -19.80 -11.04
CA ALA A 538 -1.11 -20.02 -11.96
C ALA A 538 -0.93 -18.82 -12.91
N GLY A 539 -2.03 -18.28 -13.46
CA GLY A 539 -2.01 -17.09 -14.30
C GLY A 539 -1.45 -15.86 -13.57
N ALA A 540 -1.87 -15.63 -12.32
CA ALA A 540 -1.37 -14.54 -11.49
C ALA A 540 0.09 -14.75 -11.03
N ALA A 541 0.52 -16.00 -10.86
CA ALA A 541 1.91 -16.37 -10.55
C ALA A 541 2.86 -16.21 -11.76
N LEU A 542 2.35 -16.03 -12.98
CA LEU A 542 3.20 -15.70 -14.13
C LEU A 542 3.91 -14.36 -13.94
N TYR A 543 3.27 -13.38 -13.30
CA TYR A 543 3.88 -12.07 -13.08
C TYR A 543 5.18 -12.16 -12.29
N PRO A 544 5.21 -12.68 -11.04
CA PRO A 544 6.46 -12.71 -10.27
C PRO A 544 7.57 -13.51 -10.95
N ILE A 545 7.24 -14.50 -11.78
CA ILE A 545 8.24 -15.28 -12.53
C ILE A 545 8.80 -14.47 -13.71
N ILE A 546 7.93 -13.98 -14.59
CA ILE A 546 8.33 -13.33 -15.85
C ILE A 546 8.88 -11.93 -15.57
N ALA A 547 8.21 -11.15 -14.72
CA ALA A 547 8.61 -9.80 -14.37
C ALA A 547 9.96 -9.80 -13.66
N SER A 548 10.20 -10.72 -12.71
CA SER A 548 11.48 -10.79 -11.99
C SER A 548 12.63 -11.12 -12.93
N ARG A 549 12.44 -12.11 -13.82
CA ARG A 549 13.42 -12.43 -14.86
C ARG A 549 13.71 -11.22 -15.73
N ALA A 550 12.67 -10.55 -16.22
CA ALA A 550 12.83 -9.36 -17.07
C ALA A 550 13.59 -8.24 -16.35
N LYS A 551 13.24 -7.96 -15.09
CA LYS A 551 13.87 -6.91 -14.28
C LYS A 551 15.33 -7.22 -13.94
N ILE A 552 15.68 -8.49 -13.69
CA ILE A 552 17.08 -8.92 -13.44
C ILE A 552 17.94 -8.73 -14.70
N HIS A 553 17.37 -8.93 -15.89
CA HIS A 553 18.06 -8.74 -17.16
C HIS A 553 18.09 -7.27 -17.63
N ASP A 554 17.13 -6.44 -17.18
CA ASP A 554 17.07 -5.01 -17.50
C ASP A 554 18.08 -4.20 -16.68
N ARG A 555 19.36 -4.36 -17.01
CA ARG A 555 20.49 -3.73 -16.33
C ARG A 555 21.01 -2.54 -17.10
N ILE A 556 21.39 -1.48 -16.39
CA ILE A 556 22.07 -0.30 -16.97
C ILE A 556 23.37 -0.71 -17.68
N SER A 557 24.11 -1.67 -17.12
CA SER A 557 25.29 -2.27 -17.76
C SER A 557 25.33 -3.77 -17.51
N ALA A 558 25.54 -4.54 -18.58
CA ALA A 558 25.73 -5.98 -18.52
C ALA A 558 27.06 -6.37 -17.88
N LEU A 559 28.05 -5.47 -17.87
CA LEU A 559 29.37 -5.70 -17.29
C LEU A 559 29.40 -5.45 -15.77
N ALA A 560 28.42 -4.71 -15.24
CA ALA A 560 28.34 -4.44 -13.81
C ALA A 560 28.13 -5.74 -13.01
N PRO A 561 28.85 -5.97 -11.91
CA PRO A 561 28.72 -7.18 -11.11
C PRO A 561 27.35 -7.27 -10.41
N HIS A 562 26.97 -8.48 -10.00
CA HIS A 562 25.84 -8.69 -9.11
C HIS A 562 26.29 -8.43 -7.66
N THR A 563 25.87 -7.29 -7.11
CA THR A 563 26.25 -6.85 -5.76
C THR A 563 25.12 -6.04 -5.14
N LEU A 564 25.16 -5.90 -3.81
CA LEU A 564 24.27 -5.02 -3.05
C LEU A 564 24.69 -3.55 -3.09
N ASP A 565 25.90 -3.23 -3.58
CA ASP A 565 26.35 -1.84 -3.73
C ASP A 565 25.62 -1.15 -4.89
N GLY A 566 24.65 -0.30 -4.55
CA GLY A 566 23.86 0.47 -5.52
C GLY A 566 24.67 1.44 -6.39
N MET A 567 25.94 1.71 -6.05
CA MET A 567 26.84 2.56 -6.87
C MET A 567 27.73 1.76 -7.83
N ALA A 568 27.76 0.42 -7.72
CA ALA A 568 28.74 -0.40 -8.44
C ALA A 568 28.63 -0.29 -9.97
N PHE A 569 27.43 -0.07 -10.50
CA PHE A 569 27.21 0.04 -11.95
C PHE A 569 27.94 1.23 -12.57
N MET A 570 28.16 2.31 -11.80
CA MET A 570 28.79 3.53 -12.29
C MET A 570 30.21 3.27 -12.83
N LYS A 571 30.90 2.26 -12.31
CA LYS A 571 32.24 1.86 -12.77
C LYS A 571 32.27 1.22 -14.17
N TYR A 572 31.10 0.81 -14.69
CA TYR A 572 30.97 0.00 -15.90
C TYR A 572 30.00 0.60 -16.93
N THR A 573 29.62 1.86 -16.76
CA THR A 573 28.58 2.52 -17.55
C THR A 573 29.08 3.80 -18.16
N THR A 574 28.84 3.93 -19.46
CA THR A 574 28.88 5.19 -20.19
C THR A 574 27.46 5.75 -20.25
N TYR A 575 27.28 7.02 -19.90
CA TYR A 575 26.02 7.74 -20.06
C TYR A 575 26.07 8.62 -21.32
N PHE A 576 24.95 8.74 -22.04
CA PHE A 576 24.94 9.31 -23.40
C PHE A 576 23.95 10.47 -23.60
N ARG A 577 22.97 10.68 -22.71
CA ARG A 577 21.84 11.59 -22.95
C ARG A 577 22.24 13.08 -22.96
N GLN A 578 23.34 13.43 -22.28
CA GLN A 578 23.90 14.79 -22.21
C GLN A 578 25.36 14.77 -22.68
N GLY A 579 25.60 14.14 -23.83
CA GLY A 579 26.94 13.81 -24.29
C GLY A 579 27.49 12.54 -23.64
N GLN A 580 28.56 12.02 -24.23
CA GLN A 580 29.22 10.80 -23.75
C GLN A 580 30.03 11.09 -22.49
N MET A 581 29.74 10.39 -21.39
CA MET A 581 30.48 10.49 -20.14
C MET A 581 30.70 9.13 -19.49
N GLN A 582 31.87 8.95 -18.89
CA GLN A 582 32.15 7.77 -18.07
C GLN A 582 31.71 8.02 -16.63
N LEU A 583 30.81 7.20 -16.09
CA LEU A 583 30.26 7.41 -14.75
C LEU A 583 31.24 7.06 -13.61
N ASP A 584 32.39 6.50 -13.92
CA ASP A 584 33.42 6.12 -12.96
C ASP A 584 34.15 7.34 -12.37
N GLN A 585 34.28 8.44 -13.11
CA GLN A 585 34.79 9.72 -12.58
C GLN A 585 33.85 10.29 -11.51
N ASP A 586 32.53 10.31 -11.78
CA ASP A 586 31.52 10.72 -10.80
C ASP A 586 31.55 9.77 -9.59
N TYR A 587 31.73 8.46 -9.80
CA TYR A 587 31.83 7.49 -8.72
C TYR A 587 32.98 7.84 -7.75
N ARG A 588 34.19 8.09 -8.27
CA ARG A 588 35.35 8.44 -7.44
C ARG A 588 35.19 9.79 -6.75
N ALA A 589 34.64 10.78 -7.44
CA ALA A 589 34.38 12.11 -6.88
C ALA A 589 33.34 12.08 -5.75
N ILE A 590 32.23 11.36 -5.94
CA ILE A 590 31.19 11.17 -4.91
C ILE A 590 31.75 10.43 -3.70
N ARG A 591 32.55 9.37 -3.92
CA ARG A 591 33.22 8.65 -2.84
C ARG A 591 34.14 9.57 -2.03
N TRP A 592 34.94 10.39 -2.72
CA TRP A 592 35.78 11.38 -2.06
C TRP A 592 34.95 12.35 -1.21
N MET A 593 33.81 12.84 -1.71
CA MET A 593 32.93 13.72 -0.91
C MET A 593 32.34 13.00 0.31
N GLN A 594 31.91 11.76 0.17
CA GLN A 594 31.40 10.95 1.28
C GLN A 594 32.43 10.77 2.40
N GLU A 595 33.72 10.65 2.04
CA GLU A 595 34.83 10.38 2.96
C GLU A 595 35.43 11.66 3.57
N ASN A 596 35.42 12.78 2.83
CA ASN A 596 36.18 13.98 3.21
C ASN A 596 35.30 15.17 3.63
N VAL A 597 34.02 15.22 3.23
CA VAL A 597 33.14 16.35 3.54
C VAL A 597 32.38 16.10 4.84
N GLN A 598 32.67 16.93 5.85
CA GLN A 598 32.02 16.87 7.16
C GLN A 598 30.76 17.73 7.21
N GLY A 599 29.74 17.25 7.93
CA GLY A 599 28.45 17.91 8.06
C GLY A 599 27.59 17.84 6.79
N SER A 600 26.76 18.86 6.59
CA SER A 600 25.86 19.00 5.44
C SER A 600 26.02 20.36 4.74
N PRO A 601 27.24 20.75 4.31
CA PRO A 601 27.46 21.98 3.55
C PRO A 601 26.72 21.95 2.21
N VAL A 602 26.26 23.12 1.74
CA VAL A 602 25.59 23.26 0.45
C VAL A 602 26.59 23.04 -0.69
N ILE A 603 26.19 22.28 -1.68
CA ILE A 603 26.90 22.06 -2.93
C ILE A 603 26.16 22.76 -4.08
N VAL A 604 26.86 22.97 -5.19
CA VAL A 604 26.23 23.25 -6.49
C VAL A 604 26.74 22.24 -7.50
N GLU A 605 25.81 21.63 -8.23
CA GLU A 605 26.04 20.72 -9.35
C GLU A 605 25.13 21.10 -10.54
N ALA A 606 25.36 20.51 -11.72
CA ALA A 606 24.48 20.74 -12.86
C ALA A 606 23.04 20.30 -12.57
N ASN A 607 22.08 21.17 -12.91
CA ASN A 607 20.67 20.85 -12.92
C ASN A 607 20.24 20.49 -14.35
N LEU A 608 19.40 19.46 -14.51
CA LEU A 608 18.85 19.08 -15.80
C LEU A 608 17.33 19.16 -15.75
N ARG A 609 16.74 19.99 -16.62
CA ARG A 609 15.28 20.12 -16.77
C ARG A 609 14.62 18.85 -17.32
N ASP A 610 15.38 18.02 -18.04
CA ASP A 610 14.94 16.68 -18.44
C ASP A 610 14.96 15.75 -17.22
N LEU A 611 13.77 15.49 -16.64
CA LEU A 611 13.62 14.64 -15.46
C LEU A 611 14.10 13.20 -15.74
N TYR A 612 14.50 12.49 -14.68
CA TYR A 612 15.02 11.11 -14.76
C TYR A 612 16.30 10.96 -15.62
N SER A 613 17.03 12.06 -15.76
CA SER A 613 18.39 12.09 -16.33
C SER A 613 19.44 12.08 -15.21
N TRP A 614 20.72 12.04 -15.57
CA TRP A 614 21.86 11.99 -14.63
C TRP A 614 22.15 13.31 -13.89
N GLY A 615 21.14 14.15 -13.64
CA GLY A 615 21.24 15.39 -12.86
C GLY A 615 21.04 15.16 -11.35
N SER A 616 21.48 16.11 -10.52
CA SER A 616 21.42 16.01 -9.04
C SER A 616 22.12 14.78 -8.45
N ARG A 617 23.14 14.25 -9.15
CA ARG A 617 23.81 12.99 -8.82
C ARG A 617 24.64 13.07 -7.53
N PHE A 618 25.31 14.19 -7.26
CA PHE A 618 26.11 14.34 -6.06
C PHE A 618 25.23 14.44 -4.83
N SER A 619 24.15 15.21 -4.86
CA SER A 619 23.18 15.31 -3.77
C SER A 619 22.48 13.98 -3.49
N ILE A 620 22.08 13.23 -4.52
CA ILE A 620 21.48 11.89 -4.39
C ILE A 620 22.40 10.92 -3.61
N PHE A 621 23.68 10.83 -3.97
CA PHE A 621 24.58 9.84 -3.38
C PHE A 621 25.29 10.31 -2.11
N THR A 622 25.50 11.62 -1.92
CA THR A 622 26.16 12.16 -0.72
C THR A 622 25.19 12.59 0.38
N GLY A 623 23.93 12.83 0.03
CA GLY A 623 22.92 13.44 0.89
C GLY A 623 23.23 14.89 1.27
N LEU A 624 24.20 15.54 0.62
CA LEU A 624 24.49 16.96 0.83
C LEU A 624 23.42 17.83 0.17
N PRO A 625 23.04 18.98 0.76
CA PRO A 625 22.11 19.92 0.13
C PRO A 625 22.67 20.50 -1.16
N ASP A 626 21.95 20.39 -2.27
CA ASP A 626 22.18 21.11 -3.51
C ASP A 626 21.34 22.40 -3.56
N VAL A 627 21.73 23.35 -4.40
CA VAL A 627 21.02 24.63 -4.59
C VAL A 627 19.56 24.38 -4.97
N VAL A 628 19.34 23.52 -5.97
CA VAL A 628 18.02 22.97 -6.33
C VAL A 628 18.16 21.70 -7.17
N GLY A 629 17.37 20.68 -6.85
CA GLY A 629 17.27 19.42 -7.60
C GLY A 629 16.17 19.44 -8.67
N TRP A 630 15.49 18.32 -8.84
CA TRP A 630 14.57 18.11 -9.96
C TRP A 630 13.35 19.04 -9.92
N GLU A 631 13.19 19.87 -10.95
CA GLU A 631 12.22 20.98 -11.03
C GLU A 631 10.81 20.58 -10.57
N TRP A 632 10.21 19.58 -11.22
CA TRP A 632 8.84 19.17 -10.93
C TRP A 632 8.67 18.58 -9.52
N HIS A 633 9.63 17.81 -9.03
CA HIS A 633 9.55 17.18 -7.71
C HIS A 633 9.66 18.23 -6.59
N GLU A 634 10.53 19.22 -6.78
CA GLU A 634 10.69 20.33 -5.84
C GLU A 634 9.45 21.26 -5.84
N GLN A 635 8.85 21.50 -7.01
CA GLN A 635 7.59 22.23 -7.14
C GLN A 635 6.44 21.49 -6.43
N GLN A 636 6.30 20.17 -6.62
CA GLN A 636 5.28 19.36 -5.96
C GLN A 636 5.39 19.39 -4.43
N GLN A 637 6.61 19.38 -3.89
CA GLN A 637 6.82 19.48 -2.44
C GLN A 637 6.56 20.91 -1.91
N ARG A 638 6.53 21.92 -2.78
CA ARG A 638 6.38 23.35 -2.45
C ARG A 638 5.19 23.98 -3.15
N ILE A 639 4.09 23.25 -3.30
CA ILE A 639 2.85 23.75 -3.94
C ILE A 639 2.31 25.05 -3.29
N ILE A 640 2.63 25.27 -2.01
CA ILE A 640 2.27 26.51 -1.29
C ILE A 640 3.10 27.74 -1.70
N ASN A 641 4.17 27.54 -2.47
CA ASN A 641 5.04 28.59 -2.98
C ASN A 641 4.79 28.83 -4.48
N PRO A 642 5.17 30.01 -5.02
CA PRO A 642 5.11 30.25 -6.46
C PRO A 642 5.90 29.21 -7.25
N ALA A 643 5.34 28.70 -8.35
CA ALA A 643 6.01 27.71 -9.20
C ALA A 643 7.36 28.21 -9.75
N SER A 644 7.48 29.52 -10.00
CA SER A 644 8.73 30.15 -10.44
C SER A 644 9.85 30.01 -9.42
N TRP A 645 9.54 29.84 -8.12
CA TRP A 645 10.56 29.83 -7.08
C TRP A 645 11.62 28.74 -7.26
N VAL A 646 11.23 27.59 -7.82
CA VAL A 646 12.15 26.50 -8.19
C VAL A 646 12.81 26.80 -9.53
N SER A 647 12.03 27.20 -10.53
CA SER A 647 12.50 27.47 -11.89
C SER A 647 13.53 28.61 -11.96
N ASP A 648 13.38 29.63 -11.12
CA ASP A 648 14.28 30.78 -10.99
C ASP A 648 15.64 30.33 -10.43
N ARG A 649 15.66 29.43 -9.42
CA ARG A 649 16.91 28.85 -8.92
C ARG A 649 17.65 28.05 -9.97
N ILE A 650 16.92 27.30 -10.81
CA ILE A 650 17.52 26.55 -11.91
C ILE A 650 18.17 27.51 -12.92
N ALA A 651 17.46 28.58 -13.30
CA ALA A 651 18.02 29.61 -14.19
C ALA A 651 19.27 30.28 -13.59
N GLU A 652 19.30 30.47 -12.26
CA GLU A 652 20.48 30.99 -11.56
C GLU A 652 21.66 30.00 -11.55
N ILE A 653 21.42 28.69 -11.47
CA ILE A 653 22.47 27.66 -11.66
C ILE A 653 23.01 27.74 -13.09
N ASP A 654 22.14 27.83 -14.09
CA ASP A 654 22.54 27.94 -15.49
C ASP A 654 23.41 29.18 -15.71
N ASN A 655 23.01 30.32 -15.16
CA ASN A 655 23.80 31.54 -15.18
C ASN A 655 25.13 31.39 -14.41
N PHE A 656 25.14 30.71 -13.26
CA PHE A 656 26.36 30.49 -12.48
C PHE A 656 27.43 29.73 -13.27
N TYR A 657 27.07 28.68 -14.01
CA TYR A 657 28.03 27.94 -14.82
C TYR A 657 28.44 28.69 -16.10
N THR A 658 27.55 29.47 -16.70
CA THR A 658 27.79 30.15 -17.99
C THR A 658 28.35 31.57 -17.87
N THR A 659 28.19 32.27 -16.75
CA THR A 659 28.65 33.65 -16.58
C THR A 659 30.18 33.75 -16.56
N THR A 660 30.71 34.80 -17.20
CA THR A 660 32.11 35.22 -17.12
C THR A 660 32.33 36.33 -16.07
N GLU A 661 31.25 36.87 -15.49
CA GLU A 661 31.32 37.93 -14.50
C GLU A 661 31.56 37.35 -13.09
N LEU A 662 32.75 37.61 -12.53
CA LEU A 662 33.13 37.09 -11.21
C LEU A 662 32.22 37.59 -10.08
N GLN A 663 31.66 38.79 -10.20
CA GLN A 663 30.78 39.34 -9.17
C GLN A 663 29.45 38.57 -9.11
N SER A 664 28.83 38.29 -10.27
CA SER A 664 27.64 37.44 -10.37
C SER A 664 27.87 36.05 -9.75
N ALA A 665 29.03 35.44 -10.01
CA ALA A 665 29.39 34.16 -9.40
C ALA A 665 29.52 34.25 -7.86
N ARG A 666 30.16 35.31 -7.32
CA ARG A 666 30.25 35.51 -5.86
C ARG A 666 28.88 35.71 -5.21
N ASP A 667 28.02 36.50 -5.85
CA ASP A 667 26.69 36.80 -5.33
C ASP A 667 25.83 35.54 -5.28
N PHE A 668 25.92 34.67 -6.29
CA PHE A 668 25.30 33.35 -6.29
C PHE A 668 25.80 32.48 -5.12
N LEU A 669 27.12 32.35 -4.95
CA LEU A 669 27.71 31.53 -3.88
C LEU A 669 27.28 32.02 -2.49
N LYS A 670 27.24 33.35 -2.30
CA LYS A 670 26.79 33.97 -1.05
C LYS A 670 25.30 33.77 -0.82
N LYS A 671 24.47 33.94 -1.86
CA LYS A 671 23.01 33.81 -1.78
C LYS A 671 22.58 32.42 -1.30
N TYR A 672 23.19 31.37 -1.83
CA TYR A 672 22.85 29.98 -1.48
C TYR A 672 23.76 29.37 -0.42
N GLY A 673 24.80 30.07 0.03
CA GLY A 673 25.75 29.57 1.01
C GLY A 673 26.55 28.37 0.51
N VAL A 674 26.83 28.31 -0.79
CA VAL A 674 27.55 27.20 -1.44
C VAL A 674 28.96 27.08 -0.85
N LYS A 675 29.35 25.86 -0.49
CA LYS A 675 30.69 25.54 0.03
C LYS A 675 31.48 24.63 -0.89
N TYR A 676 30.83 23.83 -1.72
CA TYR A 676 31.50 23.00 -2.72
C TYR A 676 30.87 23.17 -4.09
N ILE A 677 31.70 23.30 -5.12
CA ILE A 677 31.31 23.44 -6.52
C ILE A 677 31.78 22.18 -7.25
N VAL A 678 30.86 21.51 -7.94
CA VAL A 678 31.16 20.37 -8.80
C VAL A 678 31.39 20.87 -10.22
N VAL A 679 32.52 20.51 -10.84
CA VAL A 679 32.78 20.76 -12.26
C VAL A 679 33.25 19.46 -12.91
N GLY A 680 32.30 18.66 -13.36
CA GLY A 680 32.49 17.34 -13.95
C GLY A 680 32.27 17.28 -15.45
N GLN A 681 32.24 16.05 -15.98
CA GLN A 681 31.87 15.79 -17.37
C GLN A 681 30.47 16.35 -17.70
N LEU A 682 29.50 16.22 -16.77
CA LEU A 682 28.15 16.71 -16.99
C LEU A 682 28.10 18.23 -17.11
N GLU A 683 28.71 18.96 -16.18
CA GLU A 683 28.76 20.43 -16.21
C GLU A 683 29.43 20.93 -17.50
N ARG A 684 30.51 20.28 -17.93
CA ARG A 684 31.22 20.62 -19.18
C ARG A 684 30.39 20.35 -20.43
N ASN A 685 29.61 19.28 -20.44
CA ASN A 685 28.76 18.95 -21.58
C ASN A 685 27.51 19.84 -21.63
N HIS A 686 26.93 20.18 -20.47
CA HIS A 686 25.68 20.93 -20.39
C HIS A 686 25.87 22.44 -20.50
N TYR A 687 26.98 22.98 -19.98
CA TYR A 687 27.30 24.40 -19.97
C TYR A 687 28.58 24.73 -20.76
N PRO A 688 28.64 24.44 -22.06
CA PRO A 688 29.84 24.75 -22.85
C PRO A 688 30.07 26.26 -22.96
N GLY A 689 31.32 26.70 -22.89
CA GLY A 689 31.71 28.09 -23.12
C GLY A 689 32.72 28.64 -22.11
N ALA A 690 33.11 29.91 -22.31
CA ALA A 690 34.14 30.59 -21.52
C ALA A 690 33.78 30.75 -20.04
N GLY A 691 32.50 30.62 -19.67
CA GLY A 691 32.06 30.64 -18.29
C GLY A 691 32.73 29.58 -17.42
N LEU A 692 33.18 28.45 -17.98
CA LEU A 692 33.85 27.40 -17.20
C LEU A 692 35.33 27.71 -16.92
N ASP A 693 35.96 28.59 -17.69
CA ASP A 693 37.40 28.90 -17.55
C ASP A 693 37.68 29.58 -16.20
N LYS A 694 36.70 30.34 -15.68
CA LYS A 694 36.79 31.01 -14.38
C LYS A 694 37.15 30.06 -13.23
N PHE A 695 36.76 28.78 -13.29
CA PHE A 695 37.00 27.83 -12.21
C PHE A 695 38.49 27.53 -12.03
N GLU A 696 39.23 27.41 -13.13
CA GLU A 696 40.69 27.24 -13.09
C GLU A 696 41.40 28.57 -12.82
N GLU A 697 40.96 29.66 -13.47
CA GLU A 697 41.56 30.99 -13.31
C GLU A 697 41.47 31.55 -11.89
N GLN A 698 40.38 31.25 -11.17
CA GLN A 698 40.14 31.74 -9.81
C GLN A 698 40.50 30.73 -8.72
N ASN A 699 41.15 29.62 -9.09
CA ASN A 699 41.63 28.63 -8.13
C ASN A 699 42.72 29.23 -7.22
N GLY A 700 42.54 29.11 -5.90
CA GLY A 700 43.38 29.74 -4.87
C GLY A 700 42.94 31.16 -4.50
N SER A 701 41.95 31.74 -5.19
CA SER A 701 41.38 33.07 -4.91
C SER A 701 39.96 32.95 -4.36
N LEU A 702 38.97 32.67 -5.21
CA LEU A 702 37.57 32.56 -4.81
C LEU A 702 37.19 31.18 -4.25
N TRP A 703 37.93 30.17 -4.67
CA TRP A 703 37.78 28.80 -4.24
C TRP A 703 39.10 28.06 -4.40
N THR A 704 39.24 26.94 -3.70
CA THR A 704 40.42 26.07 -3.80
C THR A 704 40.00 24.72 -4.36
N LYS A 705 40.68 24.24 -5.41
CA LYS A 705 40.49 22.88 -5.92
C LYS A 705 40.92 21.86 -4.86
N VAL A 706 39.99 21.04 -4.40
CA VAL A 706 40.19 20.06 -3.33
C VAL A 706 40.16 18.61 -3.83
N TYR A 707 39.65 18.40 -5.05
CA TYR A 707 39.66 17.11 -5.74
C TYR A 707 39.83 17.35 -7.24
N SER A 708 40.57 16.46 -7.91
CA SER A 708 40.71 16.44 -9.36
C SER A 708 40.94 15.01 -9.84
N ASP A 709 40.18 14.59 -10.84
CA ASP A 709 40.32 13.31 -11.50
C ASP A 709 39.83 13.44 -12.95
N GLU A 710 40.76 13.30 -13.91
CA GLU A 710 40.54 13.53 -15.34
C GLU A 710 39.79 14.85 -15.63
N LYS A 711 38.52 14.79 -16.03
CA LYS A 711 37.69 15.97 -16.38
C LYS A 711 36.86 16.47 -15.20
N THR A 712 36.92 15.81 -14.05
CA THR A 712 36.09 16.10 -12.88
C THR A 712 36.90 16.74 -11.77
N ALA A 713 36.48 17.93 -11.34
CA ALA A 713 37.08 18.67 -10.24
C ALA A 713 36.02 19.11 -9.23
N ILE A 714 36.42 19.20 -7.95
CA ILE A 714 35.60 19.79 -6.90
C ILE A 714 36.37 20.95 -6.29
N TYR A 715 35.71 22.10 -6.18
CA TYR A 715 36.26 23.31 -5.59
C TYR A 715 35.58 23.63 -4.26
N LYS A 716 36.34 23.97 -3.24
CA LYS A 716 35.86 24.45 -1.95
C LYS A 716 35.87 25.98 -1.95
N VAL A 717 34.73 26.60 -1.70
CA VAL A 717 34.59 28.07 -1.64
C VAL A 717 35.35 28.62 -0.43
N SER A 718 36.11 29.69 -0.64
CA SER A 718 36.95 30.36 0.37
C SER A 718 36.14 30.95 1.54
#